data_AF-A0AAN0J3B8-F1
#
_entry.id   AF-A0AAN0J3B8-F1
#
_cell.length_a   1.000
_cell.length_b   1.000
_cell.length_c   1.000
_cell.angle_alpha   90.00
_cell.angle_beta   90.00
_cell.angle_gamma   90.00
#
_symmetry.space_group_name_H-M   'P 1'
#
loop_
_entity.id
_entity.type
_entity.pdbx_description
1 polymer ?
#
loop_
_entity_poly.entity_id
_entity_poly.type
_entity_poly.pdbx_seq_one_letter_code
_entity_poly.pdbx_strand_id
1 'polypeptide(L)'
;MQTLFVGTAFGDLTGTAIISNKPLTVISGHECGTISDELLQQLEQTQYTWWWQAGRWCDHFVEQIPPTVTWGETFLIVPFPNGVFQHYNKIIGSTYDTTVTQTCNGSVVATITLSSPGDWNFEDWNITYNPRAYCVIKSDKPILVMQFSAEGHIENIENVSTIFSQTMSIVPPVEQYINTVQYIPINESYYNSKFVNKYVHITTTDTSSVLLDGVPYNWIWNPITDQNGNTAGYGTIHEFSDVNPHVFQHSNPSAGLSVIGYGTNYHNPSDNPQTYTFMMGMKLDALTAGALRLSPWYGHIFGGVPVILTSPKFVKQQQLVTCRFHNTEVRGFPISSTEVLCITPKLNVTGRVSVQLQHAYTHEASFYFQSIENGYKVNIISNDLLIQAQDTITLKWIPTSLSESTGTVNTANLRINIKLYVITNNSVDQVNELATNIDNNGSYTVSIPTVSHSSAQSVYPAIISIEAIGSQQNPATYDYAEGIVKQWTDMIWITNDASKFYSKCKEWSISEPATVGEALLSVVRSEVPCPPTIDQARTVNSGLIQNTNTRQMRFLHPNADKCYHQRTIARTEGSSNECCYDTSGQLIIGPTSGGSVDKASPIGSDSSNYLSSLLSHHWEDILPYIYCCKGPATACEKYYTRRPSDNGTAYVPPIPGMLTIIQSIITE
;
A
#
# COMPACT_ATOMS: atom_id res chain seq x y z
N MET A 1 -16.24 -18.22 0.40
CA MET A 1 -15.68 -16.94 -0.08
C MET A 1 -15.56 -16.06 1.14
N GLN A 2 -14.35 -15.62 1.50
CA GLN A 2 -14.17 -14.69 2.62
C GLN A 2 -14.12 -13.28 2.03
N THR A 3 -15.05 -12.43 2.44
CA THR A 3 -15.08 -11.02 2.06
C THR A 3 -14.56 -10.20 3.23
N LEU A 4 -13.54 -9.38 2.98
CA LEU A 4 -13.04 -8.41 3.94
C LEU A 4 -13.54 -7.02 3.50
N PHE A 5 -14.36 -6.39 4.33
CA PHE A 5 -14.78 -5.02 4.12
C PHE A 5 -13.85 -4.09 4.90
N VAL A 6 -13.26 -3.12 4.20
CA VAL A 6 -12.46 -2.04 4.79
C VAL A 6 -13.10 -0.74 4.34
N GLY A 7 -13.54 0.08 5.29
CA GLY A 7 -14.27 1.31 5.01
C GLY A 7 -14.06 2.34 6.12
N THR A 8 -14.26 3.60 5.76
CA THR A 8 -14.30 4.73 6.68
C THR A 8 -15.56 5.54 6.41
N ALA A 9 -16.16 6.12 7.46
CA ALA A 9 -17.28 7.05 7.32
C ALA A 9 -16.83 8.42 6.80
N PHE A 10 -15.56 8.78 7.03
CA PHE A 10 -14.95 10.04 6.62
C PHE A 10 -13.51 9.78 6.19
N GLY A 11 -13.20 10.01 4.91
CA GLY A 11 -11.84 9.89 4.36
C GLY A 11 -11.75 9.05 3.09
N ASP A 12 -10.68 9.30 2.34
CA ASP A 12 -10.36 8.60 1.11
C ASP A 12 -9.34 7.49 1.39
N LEU A 13 -9.70 6.23 1.08
CA LEU A 13 -8.83 5.07 1.27
C LEU A 13 -7.87 4.83 0.09
N THR A 14 -7.82 5.74 -0.87
CA THR A 14 -6.88 5.69 -1.99
C THR A 14 -5.45 5.60 -1.48
N GLY A 15 -4.66 4.73 -2.11
CA GLY A 15 -3.29 4.44 -1.70
C GLY A 15 -3.14 3.28 -0.70
N THR A 16 -4.26 2.70 -0.23
CA THR A 16 -4.22 1.47 0.57
C THR A 16 -3.57 0.32 -0.21
N ALA A 17 -2.43 -0.17 0.29
CA ALA A 17 -1.74 -1.31 -0.31
C ALA A 17 -2.42 -2.62 0.09
N ILE A 18 -3.02 -3.31 -0.89
CA ILE A 18 -3.58 -4.64 -0.71
C ILE A 18 -2.59 -5.68 -1.25
N ILE A 19 -2.13 -6.57 -0.36
CA ILE A 19 -1.11 -7.57 -0.62
C ILE A 19 -1.69 -8.95 -0.31
N SER A 20 -1.62 -9.86 -1.27
CA SER A 20 -2.07 -11.25 -1.09
C SER A 20 -1.15 -12.24 -1.79
N ASN A 21 -0.97 -13.40 -1.16
CA ASN A 21 -0.31 -14.57 -1.72
C ASN A 21 -1.30 -15.52 -2.44
N LYS A 22 -2.58 -15.11 -2.54
CA LYS A 22 -3.65 -15.81 -3.27
C LYS A 22 -4.38 -14.84 -4.20
N PRO A 23 -5.02 -15.33 -5.28
CA PRO A 23 -5.89 -14.52 -6.11
C PRO A 23 -6.96 -13.82 -5.26
N LEU A 24 -7.15 -12.52 -5.48
CA LEU A 24 -8.22 -11.75 -4.86
C LEU A 24 -8.84 -10.81 -5.89
N THR A 25 -10.08 -10.42 -5.61
CA THR A 25 -10.79 -9.36 -6.31
C THR A 25 -10.83 -8.15 -5.37
N VAL A 26 -10.40 -6.99 -5.84
CA VAL A 26 -10.54 -5.73 -5.11
C VAL A 26 -11.68 -4.96 -5.73
N ILE A 27 -12.66 -4.58 -4.91
CA ILE A 27 -13.70 -3.63 -5.28
C ILE A 27 -13.49 -2.40 -4.40
N SER A 28 -13.43 -1.23 -5.02
CA SER A 28 -13.27 0.05 -4.33
C SER A 28 -14.33 1.03 -4.81
N GLY A 29 -14.72 1.96 -3.96
CA GLY A 29 -15.87 2.80 -4.22
C GLY A 29 -16.29 3.62 -3.02
N HIS A 30 -17.45 4.25 -3.14
CA HIS A 30 -18.07 5.05 -2.11
C HIS A 30 -19.57 4.76 -2.10
N GLU A 31 -20.16 4.52 -0.92
CA GLU A 31 -21.59 4.23 -0.83
C GLU A 31 -22.45 5.45 -1.15
N CYS A 32 -21.97 6.63 -0.76
CA CYS A 32 -22.61 7.93 -0.92
C CYS A 32 -21.52 8.98 -1.19
N GLY A 33 -21.01 9.05 -2.42
CA GLY A 33 -19.89 9.92 -2.81
C GLY A 33 -20.33 11.24 -3.48
N THR A 34 -19.53 12.28 -3.31
CA THR A 34 -19.62 13.56 -4.03
C THR A 34 -18.25 13.89 -4.63
N ILE A 35 -18.21 14.63 -5.75
CA ILE A 35 -16.97 15.02 -6.44
C ILE A 35 -16.35 16.30 -5.83
N SER A 36 -17.10 17.07 -5.02
CA SER A 36 -16.57 18.26 -4.33
C SER A 36 -17.39 18.65 -3.10
N ASP A 37 -16.74 18.76 -1.95
CA ASP A 37 -17.31 19.32 -0.72
C ASP A 37 -17.42 20.85 -0.77
N GLU A 38 -16.56 21.51 -1.57
CA GLU A 38 -16.52 22.97 -1.69
C GLU A 38 -17.77 23.50 -2.42
N LEU A 39 -18.24 22.79 -3.45
CA LEU A 39 -19.52 23.12 -4.10
C LEU A 39 -20.69 22.99 -3.12
N LEU A 40 -20.69 21.95 -2.27
CA LEU A 40 -21.71 21.78 -1.23
C LEU A 40 -21.65 22.92 -0.20
N GLN A 41 -20.46 23.33 0.25
CA GLN A 41 -20.30 24.47 1.16
C GLN A 41 -20.71 25.81 0.55
N GLN A 42 -20.40 26.05 -0.72
CA GLN A 42 -20.82 27.26 -1.43
C GLN A 42 -22.35 27.32 -1.58
N LEU A 43 -23.00 26.18 -1.81
CA LEU A 43 -24.46 26.08 -1.84
C LEU A 43 -25.09 26.23 -0.45
N GLU A 44 -24.49 25.67 0.61
CA GLU A 44 -24.94 25.85 2.00
C GLU A 44 -24.88 27.31 2.49
N GLN A 45 -23.94 28.11 1.98
CA GLN A 45 -23.83 29.54 2.32
C GLN A 45 -24.98 30.40 1.76
N THR A 46 -25.82 29.87 0.87
CA THR A 46 -26.88 30.66 0.20
C THR A 46 -28.15 30.88 1.03
N GLN A 47 -28.21 30.50 2.31
CA GLN A 47 -29.32 30.81 3.24
C GLN A 47 -30.72 30.29 2.84
N TYR A 48 -30.83 29.37 1.87
CA TYR A 48 -32.12 28.79 1.46
C TYR A 48 -32.49 27.59 2.34
N THR A 49 -33.38 27.79 3.32
CA THR A 49 -34.01 26.72 4.11
C THR A 49 -35.17 26.10 3.32
N TRP A 50 -34.93 24.94 2.72
CA TRP A 50 -35.97 24.11 2.11
C TRP A 50 -36.84 23.42 3.18
N TRP A 51 -38.12 23.17 2.86
CA TRP A 51 -39.10 22.52 3.76
C TRP A 51 -38.92 20.99 3.84
N TRP A 52 -37.97 20.46 3.08
CA TRP A 52 -37.33 19.17 3.25
C TRP A 52 -35.85 19.47 3.47
N GLN A 53 -35.24 18.88 4.50
CA GLN A 53 -33.84 19.11 4.86
C GLN A 53 -32.95 19.08 3.62
N ALA A 54 -31.97 19.99 3.52
CA ALA A 54 -30.97 20.00 2.45
C ALA A 54 -30.38 18.59 2.29
N GLY A 55 -30.94 17.84 1.34
CA GLY A 55 -30.56 16.46 1.10
C GLY A 55 -29.15 16.47 0.55
N ARG A 56 -28.22 15.79 1.23
CA ARG A 56 -26.91 15.51 0.64
C ARG A 56 -27.17 14.66 -0.61
N TRP A 57 -26.97 15.23 -1.78
CA TRP A 57 -26.96 14.49 -3.04
C TRP A 57 -25.65 13.74 -3.11
N CYS A 58 -25.71 12.42 -3.23
CA CYS A 58 -24.55 11.59 -3.38
C CYS A 58 -24.91 10.36 -4.21
N ASP A 59 -23.95 9.91 -5.00
CA ASP A 59 -24.10 8.72 -5.82
C ASP A 59 -23.21 7.58 -5.35
N HIS A 60 -23.63 6.37 -5.68
CA HIS A 60 -22.86 5.17 -5.43
C HIS A 60 -21.75 5.05 -6.47
N PHE A 61 -20.50 5.00 -6.02
CA PHE A 61 -19.34 4.71 -6.87
C PHE A 61 -18.85 3.31 -6.56
N VAL A 62 -18.60 2.51 -7.60
CA VAL A 62 -18.01 1.18 -7.42
C VAL A 62 -17.27 0.76 -8.67
N GLU A 63 -16.02 0.32 -8.51
CA GLU A 63 -15.22 -0.25 -9.58
C GLU A 63 -14.38 -1.42 -9.08
N GLN A 64 -14.17 -2.40 -9.95
CA GLN A 64 -13.22 -3.48 -9.68
C GLN A 64 -11.81 -3.00 -10.03
N ILE A 65 -10.96 -2.84 -9.01
CA ILE A 65 -9.62 -2.29 -9.21
C ILE A 65 -8.67 -3.37 -9.75
N PRO A 66 -8.05 -3.15 -10.93
CA PRO A 66 -7.10 -4.11 -11.48
C PRO A 66 -5.80 -4.10 -10.66
N PRO A 67 -5.07 -5.23 -10.61
CA PRO A 67 -3.83 -5.32 -9.86
C PRO A 67 -2.78 -4.34 -10.42
N THR A 68 -1.97 -3.74 -9.55
CA THR A 68 -0.94 -2.74 -9.93
C THR A 68 0.00 -3.14 -11.08
N VAL A 69 0.21 -4.45 -11.30
CA VAL A 69 1.06 -4.97 -12.39
C VAL A 69 0.42 -4.84 -13.78
N THR A 70 -0.86 -4.50 -13.86
CA THR A 70 -1.60 -4.28 -15.12
C THR A 70 -1.95 -2.80 -15.29
N TRP A 71 -1.29 -1.88 -14.61
CA TRP A 71 -1.49 -0.45 -14.79
C TRP A 71 -0.65 0.04 -15.97
N GLY A 72 -1.13 1.05 -16.72
CA GLY A 72 -0.50 1.52 -17.96
C GLY A 72 0.05 2.93 -17.87
N GLU A 73 0.52 3.49 -18.98
CA GLU A 73 1.22 4.78 -19.00
C GLU A 73 0.53 5.84 -19.85
N THR A 74 -0.24 5.43 -20.88
CA THR A 74 -0.92 6.35 -21.80
C THR A 74 -2.45 6.17 -21.77
N PHE A 75 -3.17 7.25 -21.50
CA PHE A 75 -4.64 7.24 -21.41
C PHE A 75 -5.25 8.31 -22.30
N LEU A 76 -6.32 7.95 -23.01
CA LEU A 76 -7.08 8.84 -23.87
C LEU A 76 -8.40 9.20 -23.17
N ILE A 77 -8.59 10.49 -22.89
CA ILE A 77 -9.74 11.01 -22.17
C ILE A 77 -10.73 11.59 -23.18
N VAL A 78 -11.94 11.03 -23.18
CA VAL A 78 -13.10 11.55 -23.93
C VAL A 78 -14.02 12.26 -22.94
N PRO A 79 -14.40 13.52 -23.20
CA PRO A 79 -15.30 14.24 -22.33
C PRO A 79 -16.70 13.61 -22.32
N PHE A 80 -17.42 13.72 -21.20
CA PHE A 80 -18.82 13.29 -21.14
C PHE A 80 -19.73 14.25 -21.93
N PRO A 81 -20.79 13.73 -22.59
CA PRO A 81 -21.75 14.53 -23.34
C PRO A 81 -22.73 15.28 -22.42
N ASN A 82 -23.16 16.48 -22.82
CA ASN A 82 -24.21 17.32 -22.19
C ASN A 82 -24.00 17.76 -20.73
N GLY A 83 -24.52 18.94 -20.34
CA GLY A 83 -24.84 19.28 -18.94
C GLY A 83 -23.75 19.17 -17.85
N VAL A 84 -22.48 18.91 -18.19
CA VAL A 84 -21.42 18.66 -17.21
C VAL A 84 -21.04 19.93 -16.45
N PHE A 85 -21.17 19.89 -15.12
CA PHE A 85 -20.72 20.95 -14.22
C PHE A 85 -19.30 20.72 -13.75
N GLN A 86 -18.91 19.46 -13.55
CA GLN A 86 -17.59 19.08 -13.08
C GLN A 86 -17.14 17.78 -13.74
N HIS A 87 -15.85 17.73 -14.07
CA HIS A 87 -15.17 16.56 -14.59
C HIS A 87 -13.83 16.43 -13.86
N TYR A 88 -13.53 15.24 -13.35
CA TYR A 88 -12.36 15.01 -12.51
C TYR A 88 -11.66 13.71 -12.92
N ASN A 89 -10.34 13.77 -13.11
CA ASN A 89 -9.53 12.57 -13.31
C ASN A 89 -8.77 12.27 -12.02
N LYS A 90 -9.00 11.11 -11.43
CA LYS A 90 -8.17 10.59 -10.34
C LYS A 90 -7.07 9.72 -10.91
N ILE A 91 -5.84 10.05 -10.61
CA ILE A 91 -4.63 9.41 -11.12
C ILE A 91 -3.84 8.89 -9.93
N ILE A 92 -3.55 7.60 -9.92
CA ILE A 92 -2.89 6.92 -8.80
C ILE A 92 -1.57 6.32 -9.29
N GLY A 93 -0.48 6.61 -8.58
CA GLY A 93 0.86 6.12 -8.90
C GLY A 93 1.11 4.70 -8.38
N SER A 94 1.74 3.83 -9.17
CA SER A 94 2.14 2.49 -8.69
C SER A 94 3.56 2.42 -8.14
N THR A 95 4.36 3.46 -8.39
CA THR A 95 5.80 3.52 -8.11
C THR A 95 6.22 4.87 -7.55
N TYR A 96 7.36 4.91 -6.87
CA TYR A 96 7.96 6.16 -6.40
C TYR A 96 8.31 7.09 -7.57
N ASP A 97 8.23 8.40 -7.30
CA ASP A 97 8.62 9.49 -8.21
C ASP A 97 8.00 9.37 -9.61
N THR A 98 6.70 9.07 -9.70
CA THR A 98 6.00 8.93 -10.98
C THR A 98 5.58 10.31 -11.50
N THR A 99 6.09 10.70 -12.66
CA THR A 99 5.75 11.96 -13.31
C THR A 99 4.59 11.75 -14.28
N VAL A 100 3.51 12.51 -14.09
CA VAL A 100 2.32 12.47 -14.95
C VAL A 100 2.11 13.83 -15.60
N THR A 101 1.80 13.82 -16.90
CA THR A 101 1.47 15.01 -17.68
C THR A 101 0.12 14.84 -18.35
N GLN A 102 -0.81 15.76 -18.07
CA GLN A 102 -2.09 15.87 -18.78
C GLN A 102 -2.02 16.98 -19.82
N THR A 103 -2.29 16.64 -21.06
CA THR A 103 -2.41 17.58 -22.18
C THR A 103 -3.83 17.58 -22.69
N CYS A 104 -4.44 18.74 -22.86
CA CYS A 104 -5.77 18.89 -23.43
C CYS A 104 -5.72 19.84 -24.63
N ASN A 105 -6.31 19.44 -25.75
CA ASN A 105 -6.29 20.22 -27.00
C ASN A 105 -4.86 20.71 -27.39
N GLY A 106 -3.85 19.85 -27.18
CA GLY A 106 -2.44 20.15 -27.50
C GLY A 106 -1.70 21.04 -26.51
N SER A 107 -2.36 21.55 -25.46
CA SER A 107 -1.72 22.35 -24.39
C SER A 107 -1.56 21.52 -23.13
N VAL A 108 -0.38 21.57 -22.49
CA VAL A 108 -0.19 20.99 -21.14
C VAL A 108 -1.08 21.76 -20.18
N VAL A 109 -2.02 21.07 -19.56
CA VAL A 109 -2.90 21.66 -18.54
C VAL A 109 -2.38 21.38 -17.14
N ALA A 110 -1.64 20.28 -16.96
CA ALA A 110 -1.19 19.85 -15.66
C ALA A 110 0.02 18.91 -15.74
N THR A 111 0.96 19.06 -14.80
CA THR A 111 2.07 18.14 -14.57
C THR A 111 2.20 17.91 -13.06
N ILE A 112 2.33 16.65 -12.65
CA ILE A 112 2.46 16.25 -11.25
C ILE A 112 3.54 15.19 -11.08
N THR A 113 4.20 15.21 -9.94
CA THR A 113 5.05 14.11 -9.47
C THR A 113 4.35 13.44 -8.28
N LEU A 114 4.03 12.16 -8.44
CA LEU A 114 3.50 11.28 -7.39
C LEU A 114 4.69 10.62 -6.70
N SER A 115 5.00 11.11 -5.50
CA SER A 115 6.25 10.78 -4.80
C SER A 115 6.31 9.32 -4.35
N SER A 116 5.18 8.76 -3.91
CA SER A 116 5.08 7.39 -3.37
C SER A 116 4.04 6.54 -4.10
N PRO A 117 4.20 5.20 -4.11
CA PRO A 117 3.14 4.29 -4.55
C PRO A 117 1.85 4.52 -3.74
N GLY A 118 0.72 4.65 -4.44
CA GLY A 118 -0.56 4.95 -3.82
C GLY A 118 -0.86 6.45 -3.69
N ASP A 119 0.11 7.32 -3.93
CA ASP A 119 -0.15 8.76 -4.05
C ASP A 119 -1.05 9.03 -5.26
N TRP A 120 -1.83 10.10 -5.15
CA TRP A 120 -2.77 10.52 -6.17
C TRP A 120 -2.84 12.06 -6.27
N ASN A 121 -3.38 12.59 -7.36
CA ASN A 121 -3.47 14.04 -7.60
C ASN A 121 -4.57 14.71 -6.76
N PHE A 122 -4.22 15.57 -5.79
CA PHE A 122 -5.20 16.32 -5.00
C PHE A 122 -6.22 17.10 -5.87
N GLU A 123 -7.44 17.30 -5.34
CA GLU A 123 -8.59 17.90 -6.05
C GLU A 123 -8.28 19.28 -6.69
N ASP A 124 -7.45 20.10 -6.04
CA ASP A 124 -7.02 21.42 -6.52
C ASP A 124 -6.30 21.39 -7.88
N TRP A 125 -5.77 20.22 -8.28
CA TRP A 125 -5.09 20.02 -9.56
C TRP A 125 -6.05 20.05 -10.76
N ASN A 126 -7.35 19.86 -10.53
CA ASN A 126 -8.32 19.54 -11.59
C ASN A 126 -9.30 20.67 -11.94
N ILE A 127 -9.15 21.87 -11.40
CA ILE A 127 -10.12 22.97 -11.56
C ILE A 127 -9.80 23.86 -12.80
N THR A 128 -8.68 23.67 -13.51
CA THR A 128 -8.17 24.68 -14.47
C THR A 128 -8.33 24.35 -15.96
N TYR A 129 -9.04 23.30 -16.37
CA TYR A 129 -9.21 22.98 -17.80
C TYR A 129 -10.67 22.79 -18.22
N ASN A 130 -10.94 23.00 -19.50
CA ASN A 130 -12.28 22.88 -20.07
C ASN A 130 -12.78 21.42 -19.92
N PRO A 131 -13.91 21.18 -19.23
CA PRO A 131 -14.46 19.82 -19.01
C PRO A 131 -14.89 19.13 -20.30
N ARG A 132 -14.98 19.86 -21.42
CA ARG A 132 -15.26 19.32 -22.76
C ARG A 132 -14.03 19.09 -23.61
N ALA A 133 -12.83 19.22 -23.06
CA ALA A 133 -11.61 18.99 -23.82
C ALA A 133 -11.32 17.49 -23.97
N TYR A 134 -10.82 17.12 -25.15
CA TYR A 134 -10.17 15.84 -25.34
C TYR A 134 -8.75 15.93 -24.80
N CYS A 135 -8.38 15.00 -23.93
CA CYS A 135 -7.09 15.03 -23.25
C CYS A 135 -6.34 13.71 -23.41
N VAL A 136 -5.02 13.80 -23.38
CA VAL A 136 -4.13 12.66 -23.20
C VAL A 136 -3.42 12.81 -21.85
N ILE A 137 -3.40 11.73 -21.08
CA ILE A 137 -2.59 11.62 -19.88
C ILE A 137 -1.44 10.67 -20.22
N LYS A 138 -0.20 11.15 -20.07
CA LYS A 138 1.02 10.36 -20.23
C LYS A 138 1.79 10.36 -18.92
N SER A 139 2.43 9.24 -18.61
CA SER A 139 3.30 9.10 -17.45
C SER A 139 4.59 8.40 -17.82
N ASP A 140 5.63 8.57 -16.99
CA ASP A 140 6.93 7.90 -17.14
C ASP A 140 6.96 6.50 -16.49
N LYS A 141 5.97 6.19 -15.66
CA LYS A 141 5.81 4.92 -14.94
C LYS A 141 4.32 4.58 -14.79
N PRO A 142 3.96 3.30 -14.51
CA PRO A 142 2.56 2.87 -14.52
C PRO A 142 1.65 3.58 -13.51
N ILE A 143 0.47 3.97 -13.97
CA ILE A 143 -0.59 4.65 -13.21
C ILE A 143 -1.97 4.00 -13.45
N LEU A 144 -2.92 4.25 -12.54
CA LEU A 144 -4.35 4.00 -12.77
C LEU A 144 -5.08 5.33 -12.93
N VAL A 145 -5.98 5.42 -13.91
CA VAL A 145 -6.81 6.62 -14.14
C VAL A 145 -8.28 6.27 -13.97
N MET A 146 -8.96 7.02 -13.10
CA MET A 146 -10.41 7.01 -12.93
C MET A 146 -10.97 8.33 -13.44
N GLN A 147 -12.02 8.28 -14.24
CA GLN A 147 -12.73 9.45 -14.73
C GLN A 147 -14.03 9.60 -13.96
N PHE A 148 -14.26 10.80 -13.43
CA PHE A 148 -15.47 11.19 -12.72
C PHE A 148 -16.18 12.31 -13.49
N SER A 149 -17.50 12.30 -13.46
CA SER A 149 -18.33 13.36 -14.05
C SER A 149 -19.52 13.65 -13.16
N ALA A 150 -19.89 14.94 -13.08
CA ALA A 150 -21.14 15.40 -12.49
C ALA A 150 -22.03 16.06 -13.55
N GLU A 151 -23.20 15.48 -13.82
CA GLU A 151 -24.27 16.07 -14.61
C GLU A 151 -25.33 16.68 -13.73
N GLY A 152 -25.94 17.78 -14.15
CA GLY A 152 -27.09 18.35 -13.44
C GLY A 152 -27.55 19.68 -14.01
N HIS A 153 -28.05 20.57 -13.17
CA HIS A 153 -28.26 21.97 -13.51
C HIS A 153 -28.13 22.89 -12.29
N ILE A 154 -27.60 24.11 -12.52
CA ILE A 154 -27.71 25.25 -11.61
C ILE A 154 -28.69 26.24 -12.23
N GLU A 155 -29.93 26.29 -11.74
CA GLU A 155 -30.85 27.39 -12.08
C GLU A 155 -30.61 28.57 -11.14
N ASN A 156 -30.19 29.71 -11.68
CA ASN A 156 -30.37 30.99 -11.00
C ASN A 156 -31.83 31.42 -11.22
N ILE A 157 -32.68 31.34 -10.20
CA ILE A 157 -33.87 32.19 -9.94
C ILE A 157 -34.56 31.57 -8.72
N GLU A 158 -34.57 32.31 -7.62
CA GLU A 158 -35.50 32.38 -6.48
C GLU A 158 -36.21 31.12 -5.90
N ASN A 159 -36.31 29.95 -6.56
CA ASN A 159 -37.04 28.76 -6.10
C ASN A 159 -36.68 27.41 -6.78
N VAL A 160 -35.47 27.20 -7.35
CA VAL A 160 -35.14 25.90 -8.02
C VAL A 160 -33.92 25.20 -7.42
N SER A 161 -34.06 23.87 -7.27
CA SER A 161 -33.11 22.91 -6.72
C SER A 161 -31.86 22.72 -7.60
N THR A 162 -30.67 22.76 -6.99
CA THR A 162 -29.45 22.21 -7.59
C THR A 162 -29.46 20.69 -7.44
N ILE A 163 -29.69 19.96 -8.53
CA ILE A 163 -29.64 18.49 -8.52
C ILE A 163 -28.54 18.05 -9.48
N PHE A 164 -27.66 17.17 -8.98
CA PHE A 164 -26.58 16.58 -9.76
C PHE A 164 -26.58 15.06 -9.57
N SER A 165 -26.20 14.35 -10.63
CA SER A 165 -25.75 12.97 -10.57
C SER A 165 -24.30 12.86 -10.96
N GLN A 166 -23.60 11.97 -10.28
CA GLN A 166 -22.20 11.69 -10.47
C GLN A 166 -21.99 10.26 -10.95
N THR A 167 -20.90 10.07 -11.68
CA THR A 167 -20.48 8.75 -12.14
C THR A 167 -18.96 8.62 -12.11
N MET A 168 -18.47 7.39 -12.02
CA MET A 168 -17.05 7.04 -11.95
C MET A 168 -16.76 5.85 -12.84
N SER A 169 -15.78 5.95 -13.74
CA SER A 169 -15.29 4.81 -14.52
C SER A 169 -13.78 4.70 -14.53
N ILE A 170 -13.26 3.47 -14.58
CA ILE A 170 -11.86 3.24 -14.96
C ILE A 170 -11.66 3.65 -16.43
N VAL A 171 -10.60 4.41 -16.71
CA VAL A 171 -10.15 4.67 -18.08
C VAL A 171 -9.10 3.63 -18.46
N PRO A 172 -9.35 2.77 -19.47
CA PRO A 172 -8.35 1.85 -19.95
C PRO A 172 -7.14 2.57 -20.56
N PRO A 173 -5.91 2.15 -20.22
CA PRO A 173 -4.72 2.61 -20.93
C PRO A 173 -4.72 2.06 -22.37
N VAL A 174 -4.09 2.80 -23.30
CA VAL A 174 -3.96 2.44 -24.72
C VAL A 174 -3.38 1.04 -24.89
N GLU A 175 -2.46 0.68 -24.02
CA GLU A 175 -1.76 -0.60 -23.96
C GLU A 175 -2.70 -1.79 -23.69
N GLN A 176 -3.92 -1.54 -23.20
CA GLN A 176 -4.91 -2.56 -22.87
C GLN A 176 -6.12 -2.58 -23.81
N TYR A 177 -6.07 -1.86 -24.92
CA TYR A 177 -7.16 -1.84 -25.88
C TYR A 177 -7.44 -3.24 -26.44
N ILE A 178 -8.72 -3.53 -26.64
CA ILE A 178 -9.22 -4.83 -27.11
C ILE A 178 -9.76 -4.70 -28.53
N ASN A 179 -9.74 -5.79 -29.28
CA ASN A 179 -10.13 -5.76 -30.70
C ASN A 179 -11.64 -5.70 -30.90
N THR A 180 -12.40 -6.40 -30.05
CA THR A 180 -13.86 -6.52 -30.15
C THR A 180 -14.48 -6.26 -28.78
N VAL A 181 -15.53 -5.44 -28.77
CA VAL A 181 -16.30 -5.08 -27.58
C VAL A 181 -17.78 -5.32 -27.86
N GLN A 182 -18.48 -5.90 -26.89
CA GLN A 182 -19.94 -6.00 -26.92
C GLN A 182 -20.54 -4.95 -25.98
N TYR A 183 -21.50 -4.20 -26.49
CA TYR A 183 -22.29 -3.24 -25.73
C TYR A 183 -23.76 -3.65 -25.73
N ILE A 184 -24.40 -3.51 -24.58
CA ILE A 184 -25.85 -3.67 -24.45
C ILE A 184 -26.35 -2.41 -23.79
N PRO A 185 -27.08 -1.52 -24.51
CA PRO A 185 -27.64 -0.33 -23.92
C PRO A 185 -28.60 -0.68 -22.78
N ILE A 186 -28.47 0.02 -21.65
CA ILE A 186 -29.35 -0.20 -20.50
C ILE A 186 -30.76 0.28 -20.86
N ASN A 187 -31.74 -0.60 -20.68
CA ASN A 187 -33.17 -0.34 -20.90
C ASN A 187 -33.97 -0.39 -19.58
N GLU A 188 -33.29 -0.37 -18.45
CA GLU A 188 -33.91 -0.41 -17.13
C GLU A 188 -34.44 0.97 -16.72
N SER A 189 -35.48 0.95 -15.88
CA SER A 189 -36.04 2.12 -15.22
C SER A 189 -35.67 2.09 -13.74
N TYR A 190 -35.05 3.15 -13.23
CA TYR A 190 -34.82 3.33 -11.80
C TYR A 190 -35.80 4.38 -11.28
N TYR A 191 -36.59 4.06 -10.23
CA TYR A 191 -37.67 4.92 -9.70
C TYR A 191 -38.60 5.52 -10.78
N ASN A 192 -39.02 4.73 -11.78
CA ASN A 192 -39.83 5.16 -12.93
C ASN A 192 -39.15 6.14 -13.91
N SER A 193 -37.86 6.43 -13.75
CA SER A 193 -37.07 7.22 -14.71
C SER A 193 -36.33 6.30 -15.67
N LYS A 194 -36.57 6.46 -16.97
CA LYS A 194 -35.86 5.71 -18.03
C LYS A 194 -34.59 6.45 -18.43
N PHE A 195 -33.49 5.72 -18.62
CA PHE A 195 -32.31 6.28 -19.28
C PHE A 195 -32.63 6.55 -20.76
N VAL A 196 -32.81 7.82 -21.09
CA VAL A 196 -33.19 8.25 -22.44
C VAL A 196 -31.97 8.41 -23.34
N ASN A 197 -30.86 8.88 -22.78
CA ASN A 197 -29.64 9.13 -23.54
C ASN A 197 -28.62 8.04 -23.22
N LYS A 198 -28.12 7.35 -24.26
CA LYS A 198 -27.23 6.19 -24.14
C LYS A 198 -26.03 6.39 -25.03
N TYR A 199 -24.93 6.76 -24.44
CA TYR A 199 -23.69 7.09 -25.12
C TYR A 199 -22.66 5.98 -24.98
N VAL A 200 -21.78 5.93 -25.95
CA VAL A 200 -20.50 5.23 -25.84
C VAL A 200 -19.37 6.21 -26.14
N HIS A 201 -18.35 6.18 -25.32
CA HIS A 201 -17.07 6.82 -25.61
C HIS A 201 -16.19 5.76 -26.23
N ILE A 202 -15.75 5.97 -27.48
CA ILE A 202 -14.85 5.06 -28.18
C ILE A 202 -13.52 5.76 -28.35
N THR A 203 -12.45 5.10 -27.93
CA THR A 203 -11.08 5.56 -28.14
C THR A 203 -10.27 4.52 -28.90
N THR A 204 -9.41 4.97 -29.80
CA THR A 204 -8.52 4.11 -30.57
C THR A 204 -7.30 4.89 -31.06
N THR A 205 -6.21 4.18 -31.38
CA THR A 205 -5.03 4.75 -32.04
C THR A 205 -5.09 4.64 -33.56
N ASP A 206 -6.02 3.86 -34.11
CA ASP A 206 -6.18 3.61 -35.54
C ASP A 206 -7.67 3.74 -35.91
N THR A 207 -7.99 4.69 -36.78
CA THR A 207 -9.38 4.95 -37.19
C THR A 207 -9.76 4.23 -38.48
N SER A 208 -8.83 3.52 -39.12
CA SER A 208 -8.95 3.09 -40.52
C SER A 208 -10.12 2.15 -40.78
N SER A 209 -10.56 1.36 -39.80
CA SER A 209 -11.65 0.38 -39.98
C SER A 209 -12.29 -0.07 -38.65
N VAL A 210 -12.83 0.88 -37.89
CA VAL A 210 -13.70 0.57 -36.75
C VAL A 210 -15.12 0.28 -37.26
N LEU A 211 -15.60 -0.94 -36.99
CA LEU A 211 -16.88 -1.47 -37.43
C LEU A 211 -17.92 -1.38 -36.30
N LEU A 212 -19.18 -1.17 -36.68
CA LEU A 212 -20.36 -1.35 -35.82
C LEU A 212 -21.15 -2.52 -36.39
N ASP A 213 -21.43 -3.54 -35.57
CA ASP A 213 -22.20 -4.73 -35.96
C ASP A 213 -21.66 -5.44 -37.21
N GLY A 214 -20.33 -5.45 -37.34
CA GLY A 214 -19.62 -6.07 -38.46
C GLY A 214 -19.61 -5.26 -39.77
N VAL A 215 -20.20 -4.06 -39.79
CA VAL A 215 -20.22 -3.17 -40.96
C VAL A 215 -19.43 -1.88 -40.71
N PRO A 216 -18.80 -1.29 -41.75
CA PRO A 216 -18.18 0.03 -41.63
C PRO A 216 -19.19 1.08 -41.19
N TYR A 217 -18.79 1.94 -40.26
CA TYR A 217 -19.64 3.02 -39.73
C TYR A 217 -18.95 4.38 -39.90
N ASN A 218 -19.73 5.43 -40.15
CA ASN A 218 -19.20 6.78 -40.39
C ASN A 218 -18.98 7.53 -39.07
N TRP A 219 -17.89 7.20 -38.38
CA TRP A 219 -17.51 7.82 -37.12
C TRP A 219 -17.01 9.26 -37.30
N ILE A 220 -17.32 10.12 -36.32
CA ILE A 220 -16.74 11.47 -36.21
C ILE A 220 -15.59 11.42 -35.19
N TRP A 221 -14.38 11.21 -35.69
CA TRP A 221 -13.19 11.12 -34.84
C TRP A 221 -12.62 12.49 -34.49
N ASN A 222 -12.37 12.72 -33.21
CA ASN A 222 -11.66 13.88 -32.70
C ASN A 222 -10.22 13.48 -32.37
N PRO A 223 -9.20 14.11 -32.98
CA PRO A 223 -7.81 13.79 -32.68
C PRO A 223 -7.44 14.28 -31.27
N ILE A 224 -6.76 13.42 -30.51
CA ILE A 224 -6.26 13.70 -29.17
C ILE A 224 -4.75 13.90 -29.29
N THR A 225 -4.29 15.13 -29.06
CA THR A 225 -2.91 15.55 -29.32
C THR A 225 -2.13 15.79 -28.03
N ASP A 226 -0.85 15.41 -28.04
CA ASP A 226 0.08 15.73 -26.97
C ASP A 226 0.69 17.13 -27.12
N GLN A 227 1.50 17.53 -26.14
CA GLN A 227 2.14 18.84 -26.06
C GLN A 227 3.05 19.19 -27.24
N ASN A 228 3.47 18.19 -28.02
CA ASN A 228 4.32 18.37 -29.20
C ASN A 228 3.49 18.43 -30.49
N GLY A 229 2.16 18.38 -30.40
CA GLY A 229 1.26 18.32 -31.54
C GLY A 229 1.15 16.95 -32.18
N ASN A 230 1.72 15.89 -31.57
CA ASN A 230 1.56 14.53 -32.09
C ASN A 230 0.19 13.97 -31.68
N THR A 231 -0.49 13.30 -32.60
CA THR A 231 -1.74 12.59 -32.29
C THR A 231 -1.43 11.32 -31.49
N ALA A 232 -1.82 11.32 -30.21
CA ALA A 232 -1.72 10.14 -29.34
C ALA A 232 -2.81 9.11 -29.65
N GLY A 233 -3.94 9.55 -30.18
CA GLY A 233 -5.04 8.71 -30.64
C GLY A 233 -6.27 9.54 -30.99
N TYR A 234 -7.42 8.89 -31.04
CA TYR A 234 -8.68 9.47 -31.47
C TYR A 234 -9.79 9.07 -30.50
N GLY A 235 -10.71 10.00 -30.24
CA GLY A 235 -11.90 9.78 -29.44
C GLY A 235 -13.16 10.13 -30.22
N THR A 236 -14.25 9.42 -29.97
CA THR A 236 -15.58 9.78 -30.47
C THR A 236 -16.64 9.44 -29.43
N ILE A 237 -17.76 10.15 -29.52
CA ILE A 237 -18.95 9.93 -28.69
C ILE A 237 -20.07 9.55 -29.66
N HIS A 238 -20.74 8.44 -29.38
CA HIS A 238 -21.87 7.99 -30.19
C HIS A 238 -23.08 7.70 -29.32
N GLU A 239 -24.25 8.19 -29.72
CA GLU A 239 -25.52 7.99 -29.02
C GLU A 239 -26.37 6.94 -29.74
N PHE A 240 -26.91 5.99 -28.97
CA PHE A 240 -27.81 4.96 -29.46
C PHE A 240 -29.26 5.30 -29.13
N SER A 241 -30.11 5.25 -30.15
CA SER A 241 -31.56 5.41 -29.98
C SER A 241 -32.27 4.12 -29.54
N ASP A 242 -31.66 2.96 -29.78
CA ASP A 242 -32.26 1.66 -29.50
C ASP A 242 -31.67 0.99 -28.24
N VAL A 243 -31.98 -0.29 -28.07
CA VAL A 243 -31.61 -1.11 -26.90
C VAL A 243 -31.08 -2.48 -27.34
N ASN A 244 -30.77 -2.65 -28.62
CA ASN A 244 -30.23 -3.91 -29.10
C ASN A 244 -28.77 -4.04 -28.70
N PRO A 245 -28.28 -5.27 -28.53
CA PRO A 245 -26.85 -5.50 -28.39
C PRO A 245 -26.10 -5.05 -29.65
N HIS A 246 -24.99 -4.34 -29.44
CA HIS A 246 -24.08 -3.89 -30.49
C HIS A 246 -22.68 -4.45 -30.28
N VAL A 247 -21.95 -4.60 -31.38
CA VAL A 247 -20.55 -5.03 -31.37
C VAL A 247 -19.69 -3.98 -32.05
N PHE A 248 -18.72 -3.44 -31.30
CA PHE A 248 -17.64 -2.62 -31.86
C PHE A 248 -16.45 -3.50 -32.16
N GLN A 249 -15.89 -3.38 -33.36
CA GLN A 249 -14.74 -4.19 -33.75
C GLN A 249 -13.73 -3.39 -34.54
N HIS A 250 -12.44 -3.59 -34.26
CA HIS A 250 -11.37 -3.11 -35.12
C HIS A 250 -11.00 -4.20 -36.14
N SER A 251 -11.10 -3.93 -37.45
CA SER A 251 -10.82 -4.97 -38.46
C SER A 251 -9.33 -5.35 -38.53
N ASN A 252 -8.42 -4.43 -38.21
CA ASN A 252 -7.00 -4.71 -38.02
C ASN A 252 -6.78 -5.45 -36.69
N PRO A 253 -6.27 -6.70 -36.69
CA PRO A 253 -6.09 -7.50 -35.47
C PRO A 253 -4.96 -6.99 -34.56
N SER A 254 -4.11 -6.09 -35.05
CA SER A 254 -3.04 -5.46 -34.25
C SER A 254 -3.46 -4.12 -33.63
N ALA A 255 -4.66 -3.64 -33.96
CA ALA A 255 -5.24 -2.44 -33.37
C ALA A 255 -6.40 -2.83 -32.45
N GLY A 256 -6.74 -1.91 -31.55
CA GLY A 256 -7.78 -2.09 -30.57
C GLY A 256 -8.50 -0.79 -30.29
N LEU A 257 -9.54 -0.92 -29.48
CA LEU A 257 -10.35 0.17 -29.00
C LEU A 257 -10.67 -0.03 -27.52
N SER A 258 -10.95 1.07 -26.84
CA SER A 258 -11.59 1.08 -25.53
C SER A 258 -12.97 1.71 -25.68
N VAL A 259 -13.96 1.10 -25.02
CA VAL A 259 -15.34 1.58 -25.00
C VAL A 259 -15.78 1.74 -23.55
N ILE A 260 -16.22 2.96 -23.22
CA ILE A 260 -16.87 3.27 -21.95
C ILE A 260 -18.33 3.58 -22.26
N GLY A 261 -19.22 2.83 -21.62
CA GLY A 261 -20.65 3.05 -21.68
C GLY A 261 -21.02 4.19 -20.75
N TYR A 262 -21.94 5.04 -21.20
CA TYR A 262 -22.41 6.15 -20.42
C TYR A 262 -23.89 6.38 -20.69
N GLY A 263 -24.68 6.71 -19.68
CA GLY A 263 -26.07 7.10 -19.93
C GLY A 263 -26.65 7.94 -18.83
N THR A 264 -27.66 8.72 -19.21
CA THR A 264 -28.34 9.68 -18.35
C THR A 264 -29.83 9.70 -18.64
N ASN A 265 -30.63 9.92 -17.62
CA ASN A 265 -32.07 10.16 -17.74
C ASN A 265 -32.41 11.65 -17.87
N TYR A 266 -31.41 12.54 -17.81
CA TYR A 266 -31.62 13.98 -17.72
C TYR A 266 -32.13 14.55 -19.04
N HIS A 267 -33.39 15.03 -19.04
CA HIS A 267 -33.99 15.69 -20.20
C HIS A 267 -34.61 17.05 -19.84
N ASN A 268 -35.10 17.22 -18.61
CA ASN A 268 -35.76 18.42 -18.13
C ASN A 268 -35.16 18.85 -16.77
N PRO A 269 -34.97 20.16 -16.49
CA PRO A 269 -34.60 20.64 -15.16
C PRO A 269 -35.44 20.13 -13.98
N SER A 270 -36.67 19.66 -14.24
CA SER A 270 -37.54 19.04 -13.23
C SER A 270 -37.22 17.57 -12.93
N ASP A 271 -36.37 16.92 -13.72
CA ASP A 271 -36.00 15.51 -13.53
C ASP A 271 -34.99 15.39 -12.39
N ASN A 272 -35.07 14.31 -11.61
CA ASN A 272 -33.95 13.91 -10.76
C ASN A 272 -32.93 13.20 -11.67
N PRO A 273 -31.79 13.84 -12.03
CA PRO A 273 -30.77 13.22 -12.86
C PRO A 273 -30.35 11.89 -12.23
N GLN A 274 -30.00 10.94 -13.08
CA GLN A 274 -29.42 9.64 -12.76
C GLN A 274 -28.46 9.33 -13.89
N THR A 275 -27.25 8.91 -13.54
CA THR A 275 -26.20 8.59 -14.50
C THR A 275 -25.61 7.22 -14.24
N TYR A 276 -25.20 6.51 -15.28
CA TYR A 276 -24.39 5.30 -15.16
C TYR A 276 -23.16 5.38 -16.04
N THR A 277 -22.13 4.63 -15.66
CA THR A 277 -21.00 4.36 -16.52
C THR A 277 -20.46 2.97 -16.26
N PHE A 278 -19.83 2.37 -17.27
CA PHE A 278 -19.10 1.13 -17.13
C PHE A 278 -18.11 0.98 -18.28
N MET A 279 -16.93 0.46 -17.97
CA MET A 279 -15.92 0.12 -18.96
C MET A 279 -16.16 -1.29 -19.51
N MET A 280 -16.11 -1.44 -20.84
CA MET A 280 -16.56 -2.66 -21.54
C MET A 280 -15.45 -3.66 -21.87
N GLY A 281 -14.28 -3.52 -21.23
CA GLY A 281 -13.22 -4.51 -21.26
C GLY A 281 -11.81 -3.93 -21.33
N MET A 282 -10.85 -4.73 -20.88
CA MET A 282 -9.42 -4.43 -20.90
C MET A 282 -8.63 -5.71 -21.17
N LYS A 283 -7.55 -5.59 -21.92
CA LYS A 283 -6.56 -6.64 -22.09
C LYS A 283 -5.56 -6.64 -20.94
N LEU A 284 -5.98 -7.15 -19.78
CA LEU A 284 -5.16 -7.15 -18.56
C LEU A 284 -3.83 -7.90 -18.72
N ASP A 285 -3.77 -8.88 -19.62
CA ASP A 285 -2.54 -9.61 -19.91
C ASP A 285 -1.60 -8.86 -20.86
N ALA A 286 -2.03 -7.79 -21.54
CA ALA A 286 -1.18 -7.07 -22.51
C ALA A 286 0.12 -6.54 -21.89
N LEU A 287 0.02 -6.03 -20.67
CA LEU A 287 1.15 -5.46 -19.92
C LEU A 287 1.92 -6.51 -19.11
N THR A 288 1.39 -7.74 -19.02
CA THR A 288 2.05 -8.87 -18.31
C THR A 288 2.53 -9.98 -19.26
N ALA A 289 2.15 -9.92 -20.54
CA ALA A 289 2.58 -10.83 -21.60
C ALA A 289 4.04 -10.52 -21.95
N GLY A 290 4.96 -11.28 -21.38
CA GLY A 290 6.40 -10.98 -21.46
C GLY A 290 6.99 -10.44 -20.17
N ALA A 291 6.20 -10.33 -19.09
CA ALA A 291 6.71 -9.97 -17.77
C ALA A 291 7.29 -11.18 -17.03
N LEU A 292 8.33 -10.94 -16.25
CA LEU A 292 8.88 -11.91 -15.32
C LEU A 292 7.88 -12.10 -14.17
N ARG A 293 7.46 -13.34 -13.89
CA ARG A 293 6.57 -13.64 -12.76
C ARG A 293 7.38 -14.17 -11.59
N LEU A 294 6.97 -13.83 -10.36
CA LEU A 294 7.66 -14.24 -9.14
C LEU A 294 6.72 -14.98 -8.20
N SER A 295 7.22 -16.04 -7.58
CA SER A 295 6.52 -16.78 -6.53
C SER A 295 7.48 -17.21 -5.40
N PRO A 296 7.32 -16.70 -4.16
CA PRO A 296 6.52 -15.52 -3.81
C PRO A 296 7.12 -14.26 -4.44
N TRP A 297 6.36 -13.17 -4.44
CA TRP A 297 6.84 -11.85 -4.87
C TRP A 297 7.32 -10.99 -3.68
N TYR A 298 7.53 -11.60 -2.50
CA TYR A 298 8.00 -10.92 -1.29
C TYR A 298 8.95 -11.79 -0.47
N GLY A 299 9.74 -11.14 0.41
CA GLY A 299 10.70 -11.80 1.29
C GLY A 299 11.17 -10.89 2.43
N HIS A 300 12.03 -11.39 3.32
CA HIS A 300 12.54 -10.64 4.47
C HIS A 300 13.81 -9.85 4.12
N ILE A 301 14.06 -8.69 4.75
CA ILE A 301 15.29 -7.89 4.56
C ILE A 301 16.61 -8.67 4.79
N PHE A 302 16.56 -9.80 5.51
CA PHE A 302 17.74 -10.61 5.81
C PHE A 302 17.99 -11.72 4.78
N GLY A 303 17.15 -11.81 3.75
CA GLY A 303 17.28 -12.79 2.68
C GLY A 303 16.93 -14.22 3.13
N GLY A 304 17.31 -15.18 2.29
CA GLY A 304 17.11 -16.61 2.53
C GLY A 304 15.75 -17.14 2.06
N VAL A 305 14.95 -16.34 1.35
CA VAL A 305 13.65 -16.79 0.82
C VAL A 305 13.87 -17.39 -0.58
N PRO A 306 13.48 -18.64 -0.84
CA PRO A 306 13.51 -19.20 -2.18
C PRO A 306 12.39 -18.58 -3.03
N VAL A 307 12.72 -18.08 -4.21
CA VAL A 307 11.81 -17.40 -5.14
C VAL A 307 11.92 -18.06 -6.50
N ILE A 308 10.79 -18.43 -7.10
CA ILE A 308 10.71 -18.89 -8.47
C ILE A 308 10.43 -17.70 -9.38
N LEU A 309 11.33 -17.47 -10.34
CA LEU A 309 11.19 -16.49 -11.39
C LEU A 309 10.79 -17.22 -12.67
N THR A 310 9.56 -17.02 -13.13
CA THR A 310 9.05 -17.58 -14.39
C THR A 310 9.32 -16.58 -15.51
N SER A 311 10.33 -16.90 -16.32
CA SER A 311 10.70 -16.17 -17.52
C SER A 311 9.65 -16.37 -18.62
N PRO A 312 9.29 -15.31 -19.35
CA PRO A 312 8.45 -15.41 -20.54
C PRO A 312 9.18 -16.05 -21.75
N LYS A 313 10.51 -16.17 -21.68
CA LYS A 313 11.36 -16.74 -22.72
C LYS A 313 12.11 -17.96 -22.21
N PHE A 314 12.46 -18.86 -23.12
CA PHE A 314 13.25 -20.04 -22.81
C PHE A 314 14.60 -19.70 -22.16
N VAL A 315 14.84 -20.26 -20.98
CA VAL A 315 16.09 -20.15 -20.23
C VAL A 315 17.03 -21.25 -20.71
N LYS A 316 18.13 -20.88 -21.37
CA LYS A 316 19.14 -21.84 -21.85
C LYS A 316 19.98 -22.34 -20.69
N GLN A 317 19.87 -23.63 -20.36
CA GLN A 317 20.56 -24.28 -19.23
C GLN A 317 22.09 -24.22 -19.28
N GLN A 318 22.69 -23.97 -20.44
CA GLN A 318 24.15 -23.92 -20.63
C GLN A 318 24.77 -22.52 -20.42
N GLN A 319 23.96 -21.49 -20.13
CA GLN A 319 24.42 -20.13 -19.86
C GLN A 319 24.27 -19.80 -18.38
N LEU A 320 25.13 -18.90 -17.89
CA LEU A 320 24.99 -18.35 -16.54
C LEU A 320 23.65 -17.61 -16.43
N VAL A 321 22.92 -17.90 -15.37
CA VAL A 321 21.66 -17.24 -15.02
C VAL A 321 21.84 -16.57 -13.68
N THR A 322 21.53 -15.28 -13.61
CA THR A 322 21.67 -14.47 -12.39
C THR A 322 20.35 -13.78 -12.09
N CYS A 323 19.94 -13.75 -10.83
CA CYS A 323 18.86 -12.91 -10.35
C CYS A 323 19.45 -11.69 -9.66
N ARG A 324 19.11 -10.49 -10.13
CA ARG A 324 19.49 -9.24 -9.48
C ARG A 324 18.31 -8.70 -8.67
N PHE A 325 18.42 -8.68 -7.35
CA PHE A 325 17.48 -8.03 -6.45
C PHE A 325 18.04 -6.67 -6.05
N HIS A 326 17.38 -5.58 -6.44
CA HIS A 326 17.90 -4.22 -6.32
C HIS A 326 19.33 -4.13 -6.90
N ASN A 327 20.34 -3.90 -6.06
CA ASN A 327 21.76 -3.78 -6.46
C ASN A 327 22.57 -5.05 -6.18
N THR A 328 21.94 -6.14 -5.71
CA THR A 328 22.65 -7.39 -5.34
C THR A 328 22.31 -8.52 -6.29
N GLU A 329 23.33 -9.16 -6.83
CA GLU A 329 23.21 -10.32 -7.71
C GLU A 329 23.36 -11.62 -6.93
N VAL A 330 22.46 -12.57 -7.19
CA VAL A 330 22.53 -13.94 -6.68
C VAL A 330 22.45 -14.90 -7.86
N ARG A 331 23.09 -16.06 -7.71
CA ARG A 331 23.04 -17.10 -8.73
C ARG A 331 21.61 -17.63 -8.90
N GLY A 332 21.19 -17.83 -10.15
CA GLY A 332 19.92 -18.46 -10.49
C GLY A 332 20.07 -19.90 -10.96
N PHE A 333 19.10 -20.74 -10.61
CA PHE A 333 19.07 -22.18 -10.89
C PHE A 333 17.90 -22.50 -11.79
N PRO A 334 18.14 -22.75 -13.09
CA PRO A 334 17.09 -23.20 -13.99
C PRO A 334 16.50 -24.52 -13.48
N ILE A 335 15.23 -24.52 -13.09
CA ILE A 335 14.49 -25.72 -12.68
C ILE A 335 13.64 -26.28 -13.81
N SER A 336 13.27 -25.45 -14.78
CA SER A 336 12.59 -25.84 -16.00
C SER A 336 13.07 -25.00 -17.19
N SER A 337 12.44 -25.16 -18.34
CA SER A 337 12.78 -24.39 -19.54
C SER A 337 12.39 -22.91 -19.43
N THR A 338 11.58 -22.52 -18.44
CA THR A 338 11.11 -21.15 -18.22
C THR A 338 11.25 -20.69 -16.77
N GLU A 339 11.55 -21.57 -15.82
CA GLU A 339 11.59 -21.21 -14.39
C GLU A 339 13.01 -21.28 -13.83
N VAL A 340 13.32 -20.29 -13.01
CA VAL A 340 14.61 -20.13 -12.34
C VAL A 340 14.36 -19.95 -10.85
N LEU A 341 14.98 -20.81 -10.03
CA LEU A 341 15.01 -20.65 -8.58
C LEU A 341 16.16 -19.69 -8.19
N CYS A 342 15.85 -18.70 -7.37
CA CYS A 342 16.81 -17.78 -6.77
C CYS A 342 16.52 -17.64 -5.28
N ILE A 343 17.56 -17.50 -4.45
CA ILE A 343 17.41 -17.26 -3.02
C ILE A 343 17.66 -15.78 -2.77
N THR A 344 16.72 -15.09 -2.12
CA THR A 344 16.83 -13.66 -1.90
C THR A 344 18.10 -13.32 -1.09
N PRO A 345 18.85 -12.29 -1.49
CA PRO A 345 19.97 -11.80 -0.69
C PRO A 345 19.48 -11.01 0.52
N LYS A 346 20.38 -10.75 1.46
CA LYS A 346 20.17 -9.72 2.48
C LYS A 346 20.18 -8.35 1.80
N LEU A 347 19.13 -7.56 1.96
CA LEU A 347 19.04 -6.17 1.50
C LEU A 347 18.56 -5.28 2.65
N ASN A 348 19.28 -4.20 2.93
CA ASN A 348 18.91 -3.24 3.98
C ASN A 348 17.83 -2.24 3.52
N VAL A 349 16.82 -2.72 2.80
CA VAL A 349 15.73 -1.89 2.26
C VAL A 349 14.40 -2.59 2.48
N THR A 350 13.36 -1.82 2.75
CA THR A 350 11.97 -2.31 2.86
C THR A 350 11.15 -1.81 1.68
N GLY A 351 10.00 -2.42 1.41
CA GLY A 351 9.14 -2.01 0.32
C GLY A 351 9.48 -2.65 -1.03
N ARG A 352 8.97 -2.06 -2.12
CA ARG A 352 9.13 -2.60 -3.48
C ARG A 352 10.51 -2.27 -4.03
N VAL A 353 11.20 -3.28 -4.55
CA VAL A 353 12.46 -3.17 -5.27
C VAL A 353 12.37 -3.85 -6.64
N SER A 354 13.21 -3.42 -7.58
CA SER A 354 13.34 -4.10 -8.88
C SER A 354 14.00 -5.47 -8.73
N VAL A 355 13.48 -6.47 -9.43
CA VAL A 355 14.11 -7.77 -9.62
C VAL A 355 14.31 -8.01 -11.09
N GLN A 356 15.51 -8.46 -11.46
CA GLN A 356 15.85 -8.74 -12.82
C GLN A 356 16.36 -10.16 -12.98
N LEU A 357 15.85 -10.87 -13.98
CA LEU A 357 16.46 -12.10 -14.46
C LEU A 357 17.46 -11.74 -15.55
N GLN A 358 18.74 -11.87 -15.25
CA GLN A 358 19.82 -11.68 -16.20
C GLN A 358 20.17 -13.02 -16.85
N HIS A 359 19.97 -13.08 -18.16
CA HIS A 359 20.36 -14.18 -19.04
C HIS A 359 20.81 -13.57 -20.39
N ALA A 360 20.64 -14.26 -21.52
CA ALA A 360 20.78 -13.64 -22.85
C ALA A 360 19.81 -12.45 -23.07
N TYR A 361 18.83 -12.28 -22.19
CA TYR A 361 17.89 -11.16 -22.12
C TYR A 361 17.74 -10.74 -20.67
N THR A 362 17.40 -9.47 -20.44
CA THR A 362 17.03 -8.96 -19.12
C THR A 362 15.51 -8.82 -19.07
N HIS A 363 14.88 -9.48 -18.10
CA HIS A 363 13.47 -9.27 -17.77
C HIS A 363 13.36 -8.67 -16.38
N GLU A 364 12.44 -7.73 -16.17
CA GLU A 364 12.26 -7.04 -14.89
C GLU A 364 10.89 -7.33 -14.27
N ALA A 365 10.83 -7.24 -12.96
CA ALA A 365 9.62 -7.24 -12.16
C ALA A 365 9.87 -6.56 -10.81
N SER A 366 8.83 -6.49 -9.97
CA SER A 366 8.92 -5.90 -8.63
C SER A 366 8.81 -6.97 -7.55
N PHE A 367 9.59 -6.82 -6.48
CA PHE A 367 9.60 -7.70 -5.32
C PHE A 367 9.54 -6.88 -4.03
N TYR A 368 8.82 -7.38 -3.02
CA TYR A 368 8.59 -6.64 -1.78
C TYR A 368 9.43 -7.18 -0.61
N PHE A 369 10.32 -6.36 -0.05
CA PHE A 369 11.07 -6.71 1.15
C PHE A 369 10.33 -6.24 2.42
N GLN A 370 10.00 -7.21 3.29
CA GLN A 370 9.33 -7.02 4.57
C GLN A 370 10.35 -6.66 5.66
N SER A 371 9.94 -5.80 6.60
CA SER A 371 10.71 -5.33 7.76
C SER A 371 10.98 -6.44 8.78
N ILE A 372 11.69 -6.18 9.88
CA ILE A 372 11.97 -7.23 10.90
C ILE A 372 10.71 -7.58 11.69
N GLU A 373 9.88 -6.58 11.98
CA GLU A 373 8.68 -6.74 12.81
C GLU A 373 7.55 -7.46 12.04
N ASN A 374 7.69 -7.60 10.71
CA ASN A 374 6.70 -8.19 9.83
C ASN A 374 7.31 -9.32 9.01
N GLY A 375 6.59 -10.43 8.83
CA GLY A 375 7.05 -11.51 7.93
C GLY A 375 8.09 -12.46 8.53
N TYR A 376 8.36 -12.39 9.84
CA TYR A 376 9.05 -13.47 10.55
C TYR A 376 8.20 -14.76 10.48
N LYS A 377 8.87 -15.90 10.28
CA LYS A 377 8.21 -17.22 10.17
C LYS A 377 8.60 -18.18 11.30
N VAL A 378 9.51 -17.74 12.18
CA VAL A 378 9.95 -18.49 13.36
C VAL A 378 9.45 -17.77 14.61
N ASN A 379 8.59 -18.43 15.36
CA ASN A 379 8.07 -17.92 16.62
C ASN A 379 8.99 -18.30 17.77
N ILE A 380 9.35 -17.33 18.61
CA ILE A 380 10.04 -17.59 19.88
C ILE A 380 8.98 -17.72 20.97
N ILE A 381 8.88 -18.90 21.56
CA ILE A 381 8.06 -19.16 22.74
C ILE A 381 8.90 -18.83 23.97
N SER A 382 8.66 -17.63 24.51
CA SER A 382 9.27 -17.11 25.73
C SER A 382 8.25 -16.20 26.43
N ASN A 383 8.35 -16.11 27.76
CA ASN A 383 7.51 -15.20 28.55
C ASN A 383 7.88 -13.72 28.34
N ASP A 384 9.08 -13.45 27.82
CA ASP A 384 9.63 -12.10 27.63
C ASP A 384 10.46 -12.01 26.33
N LEU A 385 10.71 -10.78 25.86
CA LEU A 385 11.64 -10.46 24.77
C LEU A 385 13.06 -10.14 25.26
N LEU A 386 13.22 -9.81 26.55
CA LEU A 386 14.53 -9.72 27.19
C LEU A 386 14.94 -11.11 27.71
N ILE A 387 15.98 -11.68 27.12
CA ILE A 387 16.47 -13.03 27.42
C ILE A 387 17.82 -12.92 28.15
N GLN A 388 17.97 -13.60 29.29
CA GLN A 388 19.28 -13.68 29.95
C GLN A 388 20.13 -14.74 29.27
N ALA A 389 21.45 -14.53 29.24
CA ALA A 389 22.38 -15.60 28.93
C ALA A 389 22.15 -16.79 29.88
N GLN A 390 22.26 -17.99 29.33
CA GLN A 390 21.95 -19.30 29.91
C GLN A 390 20.45 -19.64 30.02
N ASP A 391 19.54 -18.70 29.72
CA ASP A 391 18.12 -19.05 29.61
C ASP A 391 17.87 -19.94 28.40
N THR A 392 16.78 -20.71 28.47
CA THR A 392 16.31 -21.53 27.34
C THR A 392 15.10 -20.90 26.69
N ILE A 393 15.07 -20.94 25.37
CA ILE A 393 13.91 -20.51 24.58
C ILE A 393 13.51 -21.63 23.62
N THR A 394 12.22 -21.72 23.32
CA THR A 394 11.72 -22.69 22.33
C THR A 394 11.36 -21.97 21.05
N LEU A 395 11.96 -22.39 19.95
CA LEU A 395 11.65 -21.91 18.60
C LEU A 395 10.60 -22.82 17.98
N LYS A 396 9.60 -22.23 17.31
CA LYS A 396 8.58 -22.95 16.53
C LYS A 396 8.47 -22.40 15.13
N TRP A 397 8.42 -23.28 14.14
CA TRP A 397 8.24 -22.92 12.72
C TRP A 397 7.41 -23.98 12.01
N ILE A 398 6.98 -23.66 10.79
CA ILE A 398 6.26 -24.60 9.92
C ILE A 398 7.29 -25.32 9.04
N PRO A 399 7.50 -26.65 9.14
CA PRO A 399 8.54 -27.33 8.37
C PRO A 399 8.47 -27.15 6.85
N THR A 400 7.26 -27.04 6.29
CA THR A 400 7.01 -26.87 4.85
C THR A 400 7.24 -25.45 4.35
N SER A 401 7.30 -24.44 5.22
CA SER A 401 7.51 -23.06 4.75
C SER A 401 8.93 -22.81 4.24
N LEU A 402 9.88 -23.73 4.51
CA LEU A 402 11.24 -23.70 3.93
C LEU A 402 11.26 -24.09 2.44
N SER A 403 10.17 -24.63 1.90
CA SER A 403 10.05 -25.00 0.48
C SER A 403 8.82 -24.39 -0.20
N GLU A 404 8.20 -23.39 0.44
CA GLU A 404 6.87 -22.86 0.10
C GLU A 404 6.73 -22.43 -1.36
N SER A 405 7.80 -21.89 -1.95
CA SER A 405 7.84 -21.44 -3.35
C SER A 405 8.07 -22.55 -4.36
N THR A 406 8.82 -23.58 -3.98
CA THR A 406 9.23 -24.65 -4.91
C THR A 406 8.21 -25.77 -5.00
N GLY A 407 7.45 -26.05 -3.92
CA GLY A 407 6.46 -27.14 -3.83
C GLY A 407 6.99 -28.57 -4.07
N THR A 408 8.23 -28.70 -4.53
CA THR A 408 8.84 -29.93 -5.05
C THR A 408 9.82 -30.56 -4.07
N VAL A 409 10.25 -29.83 -3.03
CA VAL A 409 11.19 -30.35 -2.04
C VAL A 409 10.43 -30.95 -0.87
N ASN A 410 10.61 -32.25 -0.66
CA ASN A 410 10.16 -32.91 0.55
C ASN A 410 10.98 -32.39 1.74
N THR A 411 10.35 -31.57 2.58
CA THR A 411 11.01 -30.94 3.72
C THR A 411 11.22 -31.87 4.91
N ALA A 412 10.67 -33.10 4.88
CA ALA A 412 10.75 -34.05 5.98
C ALA A 412 12.18 -34.55 6.23
N ASN A 413 13.03 -34.58 5.20
CA ASN A 413 14.42 -35.02 5.30
C ASN A 413 15.41 -33.84 5.40
N LEU A 414 14.93 -32.60 5.42
CA LEU A 414 15.79 -31.45 5.60
C LEU A 414 16.35 -31.45 7.02
N ARG A 415 17.64 -31.14 7.12
CA ARG A 415 18.31 -30.87 8.38
C ARG A 415 18.35 -29.37 8.59
N ILE A 416 18.37 -28.93 9.85
CA ILE A 416 18.33 -27.52 10.21
C ILE A 416 19.57 -27.17 11.04
N ASN A 417 20.14 -26.00 10.77
CA ASN A 417 21.03 -25.31 11.69
C ASN A 417 20.30 -24.11 12.29
N ILE A 418 20.57 -23.81 13.57
CA ILE A 418 20.02 -22.66 14.27
C ILE A 418 21.17 -21.75 14.63
N LYS A 419 21.11 -20.49 14.21
CA LYS A 419 22.19 -19.52 14.40
C LYS A 419 21.67 -18.23 15.03
N LEU A 420 22.47 -17.69 15.94
CA LEU A 420 22.22 -16.43 16.63
C LEU A 420 23.01 -15.31 15.96
N TYR A 421 22.32 -14.22 15.68
CA TYR A 421 22.90 -13.01 15.12
C TYR A 421 22.65 -11.84 16.05
N VAL A 422 23.66 -10.98 16.19
CA VAL A 422 23.57 -9.70 16.89
C VAL A 422 23.54 -8.59 15.85
N ILE A 423 22.71 -7.58 16.10
CA ILE A 423 22.58 -6.44 15.23
C ILE A 423 23.38 -5.27 15.81
N THR A 424 24.19 -4.62 14.99
CA THR A 424 24.94 -3.41 15.33
C THR A 424 24.76 -2.34 14.26
N ASN A 425 25.17 -1.10 14.56
CA ASN A 425 25.01 0.04 13.63
C ASN A 425 25.53 -0.23 12.21
N ASN A 426 26.53 -1.11 12.05
CA ASN A 426 27.19 -1.34 10.76
C ASN A 426 27.00 -2.77 10.21
N SER A 427 26.42 -3.70 10.99
CA SER A 427 26.45 -5.12 10.63
C SER A 427 25.37 -5.95 11.34
N VAL A 428 25.08 -7.12 10.75
CA VAL A 428 24.33 -8.19 11.40
C VAL A 428 25.27 -9.37 11.44
N ASP A 429 25.82 -9.65 12.62
CA ASP A 429 26.94 -10.57 12.79
C ASP A 429 26.47 -11.86 13.41
N GLN A 430 26.81 -12.99 12.79
CA GLN A 430 26.62 -14.30 13.40
C GLN A 430 27.57 -14.43 14.59
N VAL A 431 27.03 -14.57 15.79
CA VAL A 431 27.84 -14.67 17.02
C VAL A 431 27.94 -16.10 17.54
N ASN A 432 26.90 -16.92 17.32
CA ASN A 432 26.86 -18.30 17.82
C ASN A 432 26.06 -19.22 16.90
N GLU A 433 26.42 -20.49 16.94
CA GLU A 433 25.63 -21.59 16.39
C GLU A 433 24.94 -22.30 17.55
N LEU A 434 23.61 -22.18 17.64
CA LEU A 434 22.82 -22.65 18.78
C LEU A 434 22.49 -24.14 18.67
N ALA A 435 22.34 -24.65 17.44
CA ALA A 435 22.16 -26.06 17.16
C ALA A 435 22.58 -26.37 15.72
N THR A 436 23.06 -27.59 15.46
CA THR A 436 23.40 -28.06 14.12
C THR A 436 22.81 -29.40 13.80
N ASN A 437 22.53 -29.60 12.51
CA ASN A 437 22.12 -30.87 11.94
C ASN A 437 20.90 -31.51 12.66
N ILE A 438 19.96 -30.68 13.09
CA ILE A 438 18.75 -31.14 13.77
C ILE A 438 17.67 -31.52 12.76
N ASP A 439 16.69 -32.32 13.19
CA ASP A 439 15.55 -32.70 12.34
C ASP A 439 14.61 -31.50 12.13
N ASN A 440 14.07 -31.36 10.91
CA ASN A 440 13.05 -30.36 10.57
C ASN A 440 11.65 -30.76 11.07
N ASN A 441 11.47 -30.82 12.39
CA ASN A 441 10.21 -31.21 13.03
C ASN A 441 9.29 -30.02 13.41
N GLY A 442 9.76 -28.78 13.20
CA GLY A 442 8.99 -27.55 13.46
C GLY A 442 9.13 -26.99 14.87
N SER A 443 9.94 -27.59 15.75
CA SER A 443 10.17 -27.07 17.10
C SER A 443 11.52 -27.49 17.67
N TYR A 444 12.25 -26.55 18.27
CA TYR A 444 13.51 -26.86 18.96
C TYR A 444 13.79 -25.91 20.11
N THR A 445 14.29 -26.44 21.22
CA THR A 445 14.67 -25.65 22.41
C THR A 445 16.17 -25.42 22.41
N VAL A 446 16.58 -24.16 22.47
CA VAL A 446 17.99 -23.73 22.50
C VAL A 446 18.32 -23.05 23.82
N SER A 447 19.55 -23.22 24.29
CA SER A 447 20.10 -22.41 25.39
C SER A 447 20.81 -21.19 24.80
N ILE A 448 20.54 -20.00 25.32
CA ILE A 448 21.17 -18.77 24.85
C ILE A 448 22.56 -18.65 25.49
N PRO A 449 23.66 -18.62 24.72
CA PRO A 449 24.99 -18.50 25.27
C PRO A 449 25.26 -17.07 25.75
N THR A 450 26.32 -16.89 26.54
CA THR A 450 26.89 -15.57 26.80
C THR A 450 27.38 -14.97 25.49
N VAL A 451 26.86 -13.79 25.14
CA VAL A 451 27.20 -13.09 23.90
C VAL A 451 28.49 -12.30 24.09
N SER A 452 29.52 -12.59 23.29
CA SER A 452 30.77 -11.81 23.26
C SER A 452 30.92 -11.15 21.90
N HIS A 453 30.96 -9.83 21.87
CA HIS A 453 31.07 -9.04 20.65
C HIS A 453 31.96 -7.80 20.85
N SER A 454 32.59 -7.33 19.77
CA SER A 454 33.53 -6.21 19.79
C SER A 454 32.92 -4.89 20.27
N SER A 455 31.60 -4.73 20.14
CA SER A 455 30.87 -3.56 20.62
C SER A 455 30.74 -3.48 22.15
N ALA A 456 31.05 -4.55 22.88
CA ALA A 456 31.05 -4.62 24.35
C ALA A 456 29.76 -4.08 25.02
N GLN A 457 28.61 -4.25 24.37
CA GLN A 457 27.32 -3.80 24.89
C GLN A 457 26.85 -4.67 26.07
N SER A 458 26.01 -4.10 26.93
CA SER A 458 25.39 -4.85 28.05
C SER A 458 24.10 -5.55 27.64
N VAL A 459 23.45 -5.07 26.59
CA VAL A 459 22.25 -5.64 25.97
C VAL A 459 22.48 -5.64 24.46
N TYR A 460 22.20 -6.77 23.81
CA TYR A 460 22.40 -6.96 22.39
C TYR A 460 21.04 -7.18 21.71
N PRO A 461 20.60 -6.33 20.77
CA PRO A 461 19.50 -6.68 19.88
C PRO A 461 19.93 -7.85 19.01
N ALA A 462 19.10 -8.88 18.96
CA ALA A 462 19.45 -10.14 18.34
C ALA A 462 18.27 -10.75 17.59
N ILE A 463 18.60 -11.56 16.59
CA ILE A 463 17.67 -12.36 15.80
C ILE A 463 18.23 -13.77 15.66
N ILE A 464 17.34 -14.74 15.44
CA ILE A 464 17.73 -16.13 15.25
C ILE A 464 17.25 -16.58 13.87
N SER A 465 18.12 -17.26 13.14
CA SER A 465 17.72 -17.94 11.90
C SER A 465 17.59 -19.43 12.11
N ILE A 466 16.61 -20.03 11.46
CA ILE A 466 16.65 -21.45 11.10
C ILE A 466 17.13 -21.56 9.65
N GLU A 467 18.13 -22.39 9.42
CA GLU A 467 18.81 -22.53 8.14
C GLU A 467 18.66 -23.97 7.64
N ALA A 468 18.05 -24.17 6.48
CA ALA A 468 17.93 -25.50 5.88
C ALA A 468 19.26 -25.93 5.27
N ILE A 469 19.74 -27.13 5.65
CA ILE A 469 20.91 -27.78 5.04
C ILE A 469 20.45 -29.06 4.32
N GLY A 470 21.00 -29.30 3.12
CA GLY A 470 20.71 -30.49 2.32
C GLY A 470 21.06 -31.79 3.06
N SER A 471 20.42 -32.91 2.69
CA SER A 471 20.77 -34.24 3.22
C SER A 471 21.69 -34.96 2.23
N GLN A 472 22.70 -35.71 2.71
CA GLN A 472 23.63 -36.47 1.83
C GLN A 472 22.94 -37.48 0.89
N GLN A 473 21.69 -37.88 1.17
CA GLN A 473 20.93 -38.86 0.37
C GLN A 473 20.07 -38.21 -0.72
N ASN A 474 19.91 -36.89 -0.70
CA ASN A 474 19.15 -36.13 -1.68
C ASN A 474 19.73 -34.71 -1.69
N PRO A 475 20.75 -34.40 -2.52
CA PRO A 475 21.26 -33.05 -2.64
C PRO A 475 20.12 -32.22 -3.19
N ALA A 476 19.48 -31.44 -2.31
CA ALA A 476 18.34 -30.65 -2.72
C ALA A 476 18.80 -29.70 -3.82
N THR A 477 17.85 -29.26 -4.65
CA THR A 477 18.02 -28.07 -5.52
C THR A 477 18.59 -26.85 -4.78
N TYR A 478 18.56 -26.87 -3.43
CA TYR A 478 19.16 -25.91 -2.51
C TYR A 478 20.69 -25.99 -2.34
N ASP A 479 21.35 -27.14 -2.53
CA ASP A 479 22.81 -27.25 -2.36
C ASP A 479 23.59 -26.54 -3.49
N TYR A 480 22.95 -26.38 -4.65
CA TYR A 480 23.55 -25.66 -5.76
C TYR A 480 23.34 -24.15 -5.64
N ALA A 481 22.34 -23.72 -4.87
CA ALA A 481 22.03 -22.32 -4.66
C ALA A 481 23.04 -21.62 -3.76
N GLU A 482 23.76 -20.63 -4.31
CA GLU A 482 24.55 -19.71 -3.48
C GLU A 482 23.58 -18.89 -2.63
N GLY A 483 23.42 -19.33 -1.38
CA GLY A 483 22.46 -18.78 -0.43
C GLY A 483 21.85 -19.93 0.37
N ILE A 484 21.84 -19.80 1.70
CA ILE A 484 21.16 -20.79 2.53
C ILE A 484 19.69 -20.38 2.61
N VAL A 485 18.76 -21.31 2.45
CA VAL A 485 17.35 -21.05 2.72
C VAL A 485 17.20 -20.80 4.21
N LYS A 486 16.67 -19.63 4.57
CA LYS A 486 16.54 -19.20 5.96
C LYS A 486 15.16 -18.68 6.26
N GLN A 487 14.76 -18.87 7.51
CA GLN A 487 13.68 -18.11 8.12
C GLN A 487 14.17 -17.47 9.39
N TRP A 488 13.57 -16.33 9.71
CA TRP A 488 14.01 -15.47 10.79
C TRP A 488 12.94 -15.39 11.87
N THR A 489 13.40 -15.20 13.10
CA THR A 489 12.56 -14.72 14.20
C THR A 489 12.37 -13.22 14.11
N ASP A 490 11.40 -12.72 14.88
CA ASP A 490 11.39 -11.31 15.30
C ASP A 490 12.62 -11.00 16.19
N MET A 491 12.85 -9.71 16.47
CA MET A 491 13.94 -9.23 17.31
C MET A 491 13.71 -9.55 18.80
N ILE A 492 14.79 -9.93 19.47
CA ILE A 492 14.88 -10.09 20.93
C ILE A 492 16.06 -9.29 21.48
N TRP A 493 16.11 -9.11 22.80
CA TRP A 493 17.25 -8.50 23.47
C TRP A 493 17.94 -9.51 24.37
N ILE A 494 19.24 -9.70 24.19
CA ILE A 494 20.04 -10.62 25.01
C ILE A 494 20.91 -9.82 25.95
N THR A 495 20.89 -10.17 27.24
CA THR A 495 21.80 -9.61 28.23
C THR A 495 22.62 -10.69 28.90
N ASN A 496 23.89 -10.39 29.13
CA ASN A 496 24.75 -11.29 29.90
C ASN A 496 24.64 -11.03 31.41
N ASP A 497 24.16 -9.86 31.82
CA ASP A 497 24.19 -9.41 33.21
C ASP A 497 23.20 -8.25 33.44
N ALA A 498 21.95 -8.59 33.79
CA ALA A 498 20.93 -7.59 34.12
C ALA A 498 21.19 -6.83 35.44
N SER A 499 22.12 -7.26 36.29
CA SER A 499 22.39 -6.59 37.58
C SER A 499 22.92 -5.16 37.39
N LYS A 500 23.51 -4.87 36.23
CA LYS A 500 24.07 -3.56 35.88
C LYS A 500 23.05 -2.56 35.34
N PHE A 501 21.83 -2.98 35.03
CA PHE A 501 20.85 -2.15 34.33
C PHE A 501 20.54 -0.86 35.08
N TYR A 502 20.35 -0.93 36.40
CA TYR A 502 20.10 0.26 37.22
C TYR A 502 21.24 1.28 37.16
N SER A 503 22.49 0.80 37.20
CA SER A 503 23.68 1.67 37.09
C SER A 503 23.77 2.31 35.70
N LYS A 504 23.47 1.55 34.64
CA LYS A 504 23.43 2.04 33.25
C LYS A 504 22.32 3.06 33.02
N CYS A 505 21.13 2.84 33.58
CA CYS A 505 20.05 3.83 33.58
C CYS A 505 20.50 5.13 34.25
N LYS A 506 21.20 5.05 35.39
CA LYS A 506 21.72 6.24 36.08
C LYS A 506 22.75 6.98 35.23
N GLU A 507 23.71 6.28 34.65
CA GLU A 507 24.72 6.84 33.74
C GLU A 507 24.06 7.58 32.57
N TRP A 508 23.15 6.90 31.86
CA TRP A 508 22.41 7.49 30.74
C TRP A 508 21.58 8.70 31.17
N SER A 509 20.88 8.63 32.30
CA SER A 509 20.05 9.73 32.81
C SER A 509 20.85 10.97 33.20
N ILE A 510 22.16 10.84 33.43
CA ILE A 510 23.06 11.97 33.71
C ILE A 510 23.62 12.52 32.40
N SER A 511 23.96 11.67 31.45
CA SER A 511 24.58 12.08 30.17
C SER A 511 23.60 12.71 29.20
N GLU A 512 22.38 12.20 29.14
CA GLU A 512 21.34 12.79 28.31
C GLU A 512 21.01 14.20 28.89
N PRO A 513 20.63 15.23 28.11
CA PRO A 513 20.20 16.52 28.65
C PRO A 513 18.79 16.50 29.27
N ALA A 514 18.59 17.15 30.42
CA ALA A 514 17.28 17.17 31.10
C ALA A 514 16.16 17.83 30.29
N THR A 515 16.50 18.78 29.41
CA THR A 515 15.56 19.51 28.57
C THR A 515 15.16 18.77 27.29
N VAL A 516 15.79 17.63 26.98
CA VAL A 516 15.54 16.91 25.71
C VAL A 516 14.09 16.45 25.62
N GLY A 517 13.51 15.96 26.73
CA GLY A 517 12.14 15.45 26.74
C GLY A 517 11.11 16.53 26.41
N GLU A 518 11.24 17.71 27.02
CA GLU A 518 10.36 18.85 26.75
C GLU A 518 10.50 19.34 25.30
N ALA A 519 11.73 19.40 24.78
CA ALA A 519 11.99 19.78 23.40
C ALA A 519 11.33 18.81 22.40
N LEU A 520 11.53 17.51 22.58
CA LEU A 520 10.92 16.46 21.75
C LEU A 520 9.38 16.52 21.81
N LEU A 521 8.84 16.63 23.03
CA LEU A 521 7.40 16.70 23.27
C LEU A 521 6.74 17.92 22.61
N SER A 522 7.42 19.07 22.60
CA SER A 522 6.92 20.27 21.94
C SER A 522 6.78 20.10 20.42
N VAL A 523 7.73 19.38 19.80
CA VAL A 523 7.72 19.14 18.35
C VAL A 523 6.58 18.20 17.98
N VAL A 524 6.50 17.04 18.63
CA VAL A 524 5.52 16.02 18.25
C VAL A 524 4.08 16.45 18.49
N ARG A 525 3.82 17.20 19.58
CA ARG A 525 2.49 17.77 19.87
C ARG A 525 2.05 18.81 18.85
N SER A 526 2.99 19.51 18.24
CA SER A 526 2.68 20.52 17.21
C SER A 526 2.36 19.90 15.86
N GLU A 527 2.81 18.67 15.63
CA GLU A 527 2.62 17.95 14.37
C GLU A 527 1.40 17.01 14.45
N VAL A 528 1.48 15.98 15.32
CA VAL A 528 0.43 14.97 15.50
C VAL A 528 0.35 14.60 16.99
N PRO A 529 -0.47 15.32 17.79
CA PRO A 529 -0.63 15.04 19.20
C PRO A 529 -1.39 13.74 19.44
N CYS A 530 -1.10 13.04 20.54
CA CYS A 530 -1.81 11.82 20.90
C CYS A 530 -3.28 12.11 21.22
N PRO A 531 -4.23 11.46 20.54
CA PRO A 531 -5.63 11.57 20.90
C PRO A 531 -5.92 10.98 22.30
N PRO A 532 -6.80 11.57 23.11
CA PRO A 532 -7.19 11.03 24.42
C PRO A 532 -7.81 9.63 24.38
N THR A 533 -8.48 9.25 23.28
CA THR A 533 -9.10 7.92 23.13
C THR A 533 -8.64 7.19 21.88
N ILE A 534 -8.72 5.86 21.93
CA ILE A 534 -8.34 5.00 20.80
C ILE A 534 -9.25 5.21 19.58
N ASP A 535 -10.53 5.52 19.79
CA ASP A 535 -11.45 5.77 18.67
C ASP A 535 -11.07 7.03 17.90
N GLN A 536 -10.52 8.04 18.60
CA GLN A 536 -9.95 9.21 17.97
C GLN A 536 -8.64 8.88 17.21
N ALA A 537 -7.79 8.01 17.76
CA ALA A 537 -6.57 7.56 17.09
C ALA A 537 -6.83 6.73 15.82
N ARG A 538 -7.95 6.01 15.76
CA ARG A 538 -8.37 5.22 14.60
C ARG A 538 -8.92 6.05 13.44
N THR A 539 -9.13 7.35 13.63
CA THR A 539 -9.61 8.21 12.55
C THR A 539 -8.59 8.25 11.41
N VAL A 540 -9.06 8.21 10.16
CA VAL A 540 -8.21 8.08 8.96
C VAL A 540 -7.21 9.23 8.81
N ASN A 541 -7.53 10.39 9.40
CA ASN A 541 -6.69 11.60 9.37
C ASN A 541 -5.94 11.85 10.68
N SER A 542 -5.82 10.86 11.58
CA SER A 542 -5.12 11.03 12.85
C SER A 542 -3.63 11.26 12.70
N GLY A 543 -3.04 10.98 11.53
CA GLY A 543 -1.58 11.03 11.34
C GLY A 543 -0.83 9.93 12.11
N LEU A 544 -1.54 8.93 12.63
CA LEU A 544 -1.01 7.85 13.44
C LEU A 544 -1.07 6.50 12.70
N ILE A 545 -0.04 5.67 12.88
CA ILE A 545 0.09 4.32 12.32
C ILE A 545 0.09 3.31 13.47
N GLN A 546 -0.84 2.35 13.43
CA GLN A 546 -0.93 1.33 14.46
C GLN A 546 0.32 0.44 14.48
N ASN A 547 0.89 0.21 15.66
CA ASN A 547 1.91 -0.80 15.87
C ASN A 547 1.27 -2.21 15.79
N THR A 548 1.64 -2.98 14.77
CA THR A 548 1.13 -4.34 14.54
C THR A 548 1.91 -5.41 15.32
N ASN A 549 3.10 -5.09 15.85
CA ASN A 549 3.91 -6.00 16.65
C ASN A 549 3.41 -6.02 18.11
N THR A 550 2.34 -6.75 18.34
CA THR A 550 1.72 -6.88 19.66
C THR A 550 2.65 -7.44 20.74
N ARG A 551 3.67 -8.23 20.37
CA ARG A 551 4.62 -8.82 21.33
C ARG A 551 5.63 -7.78 21.81
N GLN A 552 6.20 -7.01 20.89
CA GLN A 552 7.08 -5.89 21.23
C GLN A 552 6.33 -4.79 21.97
N MET A 553 5.11 -4.48 21.52
CA MET A 553 4.24 -3.52 22.20
C MET A 553 4.00 -3.92 23.66
N ARG A 554 3.61 -5.17 23.96
CA ARG A 554 3.43 -5.62 25.35
C ARG A 554 4.73 -5.68 26.14
N PHE A 555 5.86 -5.90 25.47
CA PHE A 555 7.16 -5.82 26.10
C PHE A 555 7.47 -4.40 26.56
N LEU A 556 7.27 -3.39 25.71
CA LEU A 556 7.54 -2.00 26.07
C LEU A 556 6.42 -1.37 26.91
N HIS A 557 5.18 -1.83 26.74
CA HIS A 557 3.98 -1.24 27.31
C HIS A 557 3.04 -2.33 27.85
N PRO A 558 3.34 -2.92 29.02
CA PRO A 558 2.68 -4.15 29.49
C PRO A 558 1.16 -4.02 29.71
N ASN A 559 0.65 -2.82 30.01
CA ASN A 559 -0.78 -2.58 30.20
C ASN A 559 -1.48 -1.94 28.99
N ALA A 560 -0.77 -1.77 27.86
CA ALA A 560 -1.38 -1.25 26.64
C ALA A 560 -2.08 -2.38 25.85
N ASP A 561 -3.25 -2.08 25.29
CA ASP A 561 -3.93 -2.94 24.32
C ASP A 561 -3.47 -2.60 22.89
N LYS A 562 -3.34 -1.30 22.59
CA LYS A 562 -2.95 -0.80 21.27
C LYS A 562 -2.01 0.39 21.42
N CYS A 563 -0.98 0.43 20.59
CA CYS A 563 -0.11 1.59 20.47
C CYS A 563 -0.06 2.04 19.00
N TYR A 564 0.12 3.34 18.80
CA TYR A 564 0.21 3.97 17.50
C TYR A 564 1.42 4.90 17.46
N HIS A 565 2.20 4.86 16.39
CA HIS A 565 3.29 5.78 16.16
C HIS A 565 2.86 6.92 15.23
N GLN A 566 3.43 8.10 15.43
CA GLN A 566 3.27 9.22 14.52
C GLN A 566 3.87 8.92 13.14
N ARG A 567 3.13 9.26 12.07
CA ARG A 567 3.59 9.19 10.68
C ARG A 567 4.50 10.38 10.37
N THR A 568 5.80 10.16 10.26
CA THR A 568 6.77 11.21 9.91
C THR A 568 6.93 11.33 8.39
N ILE A 569 6.38 12.37 7.77
CA ILE A 569 6.40 12.54 6.29
C ILE A 569 7.69 13.24 5.80
N ALA A 570 8.50 13.82 6.68
CA ALA A 570 9.52 14.81 6.25
C ALA A 570 10.89 14.78 6.99
N ARG A 571 11.29 13.71 7.68
CA ARG A 571 12.59 13.71 8.41
C ARG A 571 13.44 12.50 8.10
N THR A 572 14.63 12.76 7.54
CA THR A 572 15.74 11.82 7.39
C THR A 572 16.34 11.39 8.73
N GLU A 573 16.17 12.16 9.80
CA GLU A 573 16.44 11.81 11.20
C GLU A 573 15.64 12.78 12.07
N GLY A 574 14.77 12.28 12.96
CA GLY A 574 13.97 13.16 13.80
C GLY A 574 12.95 12.42 14.65
N SER A 575 12.60 13.05 15.75
CA SER A 575 11.75 12.53 16.81
C SER A 575 10.38 12.03 16.34
N SER A 576 9.85 11.00 17.00
CA SER A 576 8.48 10.50 16.81
C SER A 576 7.73 10.45 18.13
N ASN A 577 6.47 10.05 18.09
CA ASN A 577 5.62 9.91 19.27
C ASN A 577 4.88 8.59 19.20
N GLU A 578 4.84 7.88 20.32
CA GLU A 578 4.03 6.69 20.49
C GLU A 578 2.86 6.97 21.44
N CYS A 579 1.64 6.66 20.98
CA CYS A 579 0.40 6.82 21.72
C CYS A 579 -0.15 5.44 22.07
N CYS A 580 -0.14 5.10 23.37
CA CYS A 580 -0.62 3.80 23.86
C CYS A 580 -1.92 3.91 24.63
N TYR A 581 -2.84 2.99 24.37
CA TYR A 581 -4.18 2.96 24.93
C TYR A 581 -4.41 1.68 25.72
N ASP A 582 -5.11 1.80 26.85
CA ASP A 582 -5.51 0.64 27.65
C ASP A 582 -6.71 -0.11 27.05
N THR A 583 -7.15 -1.18 27.70
CA THR A 583 -8.29 -1.99 27.27
C THR A 583 -9.63 -1.24 27.32
N SER A 584 -9.71 -0.11 28.03
CA SER A 584 -10.88 0.78 28.03
C SER A 584 -10.81 1.84 26.91
N GLY A 585 -9.72 1.83 26.13
CA GLY A 585 -9.49 2.75 25.03
C GLY A 585 -9.00 4.13 25.48
N GLN A 586 -8.50 4.28 26.70
CA GLN A 586 -7.98 5.55 27.24
C GLN A 586 -6.46 5.64 27.06
N LEU A 587 -5.98 6.85 26.74
CA LEU A 587 -4.55 7.15 26.61
C LEU A 587 -3.83 6.90 27.94
N ILE A 588 -2.78 6.07 27.90
CA ILE A 588 -1.92 5.78 29.05
C ILE A 588 -0.79 6.80 29.07
N ILE A 589 -0.57 7.42 30.23
CA ILE A 589 0.44 8.47 30.41
C ILE A 589 1.46 8.00 31.46
N GLY A 590 2.74 8.09 31.11
CA GLY A 590 3.84 7.83 32.03
C GLY A 590 4.13 6.34 32.27
N PRO A 591 5.01 6.05 33.24
CA PRO A 591 5.51 4.70 33.44
C PRO A 591 4.43 3.74 33.96
N THR A 592 4.54 2.44 33.66
CA THR A 592 5.52 1.79 32.77
C THR A 592 4.94 1.47 31.39
N SER A 593 3.73 1.96 31.10
CA SER A 593 2.91 1.50 29.96
C SER A 593 2.43 2.62 29.04
N GLY A 594 2.67 3.88 29.39
CA GLY A 594 2.40 4.99 28.51
C GLY A 594 3.40 5.01 27.36
N GLY A 595 2.92 5.30 26.16
CA GLY A 595 3.80 5.58 25.03
C GLY A 595 4.65 6.82 25.31
N SER A 596 5.80 6.92 24.64
CA SER A 596 6.77 8.01 24.87
C SER A 596 7.10 8.74 23.58
N VAL A 597 7.61 9.97 23.71
CA VAL A 597 8.33 10.58 22.60
C VAL A 597 9.62 9.83 22.34
N ASP A 598 9.90 9.60 21.07
CA ASP A 598 11.11 8.95 20.58
C ASP A 598 12.07 10.03 20.08
N LYS A 599 13.36 9.91 20.39
CA LYS A 599 14.41 10.77 19.82
C LYS A 599 14.74 10.36 18.40
N ALA A 600 14.63 9.06 18.08
CA ALA A 600 14.77 8.54 16.74
C ALA A 600 13.50 7.79 16.33
N SER A 601 12.85 8.21 15.24
CA SER A 601 11.64 7.57 14.75
C SER A 601 11.87 6.10 14.37
N PRO A 602 11.02 5.15 14.82
CA PRO A 602 11.03 3.77 14.33
C PRO A 602 10.58 3.66 12.87
N ILE A 603 9.84 4.65 12.37
CA ILE A 603 9.33 4.72 11.00
C ILE A 603 10.19 5.74 10.24
N GLY A 604 11.31 5.28 9.68
CA GLY A 604 12.14 6.12 8.81
C GLY A 604 11.37 6.58 7.57
N SER A 605 11.54 7.84 7.17
CA SER A 605 10.89 8.39 5.96
C SER A 605 11.49 7.84 4.65
N ASP A 606 12.63 7.13 4.74
CA ASP A 606 13.38 6.63 3.59
C ASP A 606 13.59 5.12 3.69
N SER A 607 13.02 4.40 2.72
CA SER A 607 13.16 2.95 2.56
C SER A 607 14.59 2.49 2.20
N SER A 608 15.48 3.43 1.86
CA SER A 608 16.84 3.16 1.39
C SER A 608 17.82 2.68 2.48
N ASN A 609 17.54 2.92 3.77
CA ASN A 609 18.39 2.51 4.91
C ASN A 609 17.58 2.12 6.16
N TYR A 610 16.60 1.22 6.03
CA TYR A 610 15.68 0.87 7.12
C TYR A 610 16.38 0.40 8.42
N LEU A 611 17.42 -0.45 8.36
CA LEU A 611 18.10 -0.91 9.59
C LEU A 611 18.73 0.26 10.34
N SER A 612 19.31 1.27 9.69
CA SER A 612 19.95 2.36 10.46
C SER A 612 18.92 3.14 11.26
N SER A 613 17.73 3.39 10.72
CA SER A 613 16.65 4.05 11.46
C SER A 613 16.15 3.21 12.62
N LEU A 614 15.92 1.91 12.40
CA LEU A 614 15.50 0.97 13.45
C LEU A 614 16.52 0.91 14.59
N LEU A 615 17.81 0.88 14.26
CA LEU A 615 18.88 0.84 15.26
C LEU A 615 19.05 2.19 15.94
N SER A 616 18.93 3.32 15.25
CA SER A 616 18.90 4.63 15.93
C SER A 616 17.79 4.67 16.99
N HIS A 617 16.58 4.20 16.64
CA HIS A 617 15.48 4.07 17.61
C HIS A 617 15.80 3.07 18.75
N HIS A 618 16.40 1.92 18.45
CA HIS A 618 16.78 0.99 19.51
C HIS A 618 17.80 1.61 20.49
N TRP A 619 18.80 2.34 20.01
CA TRP A 619 19.89 2.85 20.85
C TRP A 619 19.46 4.09 21.64
N GLU A 620 18.70 4.98 21.02
CA GLU A 620 18.30 6.25 21.61
C GLU A 620 17.07 6.15 22.52
N ASP A 621 16.19 5.16 22.29
CA ASP A 621 14.89 5.08 22.94
C ASP A 621 14.67 3.74 23.66
N ILE A 622 14.78 2.60 22.97
CA ILE A 622 14.49 1.29 23.57
C ILE A 622 15.55 0.85 24.60
N LEU A 623 16.84 1.01 24.31
CA LEU A 623 17.93 0.56 25.18
C LEU A 623 17.91 1.28 26.55
N PRO A 624 17.74 2.62 26.61
CA PRO A 624 17.48 3.32 27.86
C PRO A 624 16.24 2.80 28.60
N TYR A 625 15.14 2.52 27.89
CA TYR A 625 13.94 1.94 28.50
C TYR A 625 14.26 0.57 29.15
N ILE A 626 14.99 -0.32 28.46
CA ILE A 626 15.41 -1.61 29.01
C ILE A 626 16.23 -1.42 30.30
N TYR A 627 17.22 -0.52 30.29
CA TYR A 627 18.04 -0.25 31.47
C TYR A 627 17.24 0.31 32.64
N CYS A 628 16.29 1.22 32.37
CA CYS A 628 15.53 1.89 33.42
C CYS A 628 14.31 1.11 33.90
N CYS A 629 13.71 0.25 33.08
CA CYS A 629 12.40 -0.36 33.34
C CYS A 629 12.35 -1.88 33.37
N LYS A 630 13.35 -2.58 32.81
CA LYS A 630 13.32 -4.06 32.70
C LYS A 630 14.32 -4.77 33.61
N GLY A 631 15.17 -4.02 34.32
CA GLY A 631 16.11 -4.58 35.29
C GLY A 631 15.44 -5.03 36.60
N PRO A 632 16.16 -5.79 37.44
CA PRO A 632 15.69 -6.23 38.76
C PRO A 632 15.41 -5.06 39.72
N ALA A 633 16.06 -3.91 39.51
CA ALA A 633 15.73 -2.65 40.15
C ALA A 633 15.39 -1.63 39.07
N THR A 634 14.23 -0.98 39.19
CA THR A 634 13.70 -0.05 38.19
C THR A 634 13.81 1.40 38.63
N ALA A 635 13.95 2.29 37.65
CA ALA A 635 13.93 3.74 37.81
C ALA A 635 13.23 4.38 36.59
N CYS A 636 12.08 3.82 36.21
CA CYS A 636 11.34 4.21 34.99
C CYS A 636 11.05 5.71 34.91
N GLU A 637 10.81 6.37 36.04
CA GLU A 637 10.62 7.82 36.09
C GLU A 637 11.78 8.59 35.42
N LYS A 638 13.01 8.09 35.52
CA LYS A 638 14.17 8.70 34.86
C LYS A 638 14.07 8.61 33.34
N TYR A 639 13.54 7.51 32.82
CA TYR A 639 13.27 7.36 31.39
C TYR A 639 12.20 8.34 30.94
N TYR A 640 11.02 8.33 31.60
CA TYR A 640 9.91 9.20 31.25
C TYR A 640 10.18 10.69 31.50
N THR A 641 11.17 11.05 32.32
CA THR A 641 11.65 12.45 32.40
C THR A 641 12.33 12.89 31.11
N ARG A 642 13.00 11.98 30.38
CA ARG A 642 13.76 12.28 29.15
C ARG A 642 13.03 11.89 27.86
N ARG A 643 12.04 11.03 27.98
CA ARG A 643 11.12 10.55 26.95
C ARG A 643 9.69 10.62 27.50
N PRO A 644 9.17 11.83 27.79
CA PRO A 644 7.84 11.99 28.39
C PRO A 644 6.75 11.49 27.46
N SER A 645 5.64 11.05 28.05
CA SER A 645 4.41 10.75 27.30
C SER A 645 3.75 12.05 26.85
N ASP A 646 3.14 12.01 25.67
CA ASP A 646 2.08 12.95 25.36
C ASP A 646 0.85 12.64 26.23
N ASN A 647 0.24 13.69 26.78
CA ASN A 647 -0.92 13.60 27.67
C ASN A 647 -2.23 13.89 26.91
N GLY A 648 -2.14 14.14 25.61
CA GLY A 648 -3.26 14.42 24.73
C GLY A 648 -3.94 15.77 24.92
N THR A 649 -3.40 16.68 25.74
CA THR A 649 -4.02 18.00 25.93
C THR A 649 -3.86 18.92 24.72
N ALA A 650 -2.91 18.61 23.82
CA ALA A 650 -2.74 19.31 22.55
C ALA A 650 -3.65 18.77 21.45
N TYR A 651 -4.30 17.62 21.65
CA TYR A 651 -5.21 17.06 20.66
C TYR A 651 -6.49 17.88 20.60
N VAL A 652 -6.77 18.39 19.40
CA VAL A 652 -8.05 19.01 19.08
C VAL A 652 -8.79 18.02 18.18
N PRO A 653 -9.94 17.46 18.63
CA PRO A 653 -10.74 16.61 17.78
C PRO A 653 -11.06 17.35 16.47
N PRO A 654 -10.99 16.68 15.30
CA PRO A 654 -11.48 17.29 14.08
C PRO A 654 -12.93 17.72 14.30
N ILE A 655 -13.25 18.96 13.92
CA ILE A 655 -14.59 19.52 14.11
C ILE A 655 -15.56 18.62 13.32
N PRO A 656 -16.49 17.92 13.99
CA PRO A 656 -17.52 17.18 13.27
C PRO A 656 -18.36 18.21 12.51
N GLY A 657 -18.48 18.07 11.19
CA GLY A 657 -19.53 18.76 10.47
C GLY A 657 -20.86 18.39 11.13
N MET A 658 -21.59 19.38 11.66
CA MET A 658 -22.81 19.16 12.43
C MET A 658 -23.82 18.35 11.60
N LEU A 659 -24.15 17.13 12.05
CA LEU A 659 -25.22 16.31 11.46
C LEU A 659 -26.34 16.17 12.51
N THR A 660 -27.44 16.88 12.31
CA THR A 660 -28.65 16.76 13.12
C THR A 660 -29.37 15.47 12.71
N ILE A 661 -29.25 14.40 13.51
CA ILE A 661 -29.98 13.16 13.28
C ILE A 661 -31.45 13.39 13.62
N ILE A 662 -32.34 13.47 12.63
CA ILE A 662 -33.77 13.25 12.84
C ILE A 662 -34.05 11.76 12.59
N GLN A 663 -34.41 11.08 13.66
CA GLN A 663 -34.84 9.68 13.64
C GLN A 663 -36.21 9.60 12.96
N SER A 664 -36.29 9.10 11.73
CA SER A 664 -37.56 8.63 11.16
C SER A 664 -37.59 7.11 11.13
N ILE A 665 -38.65 6.60 11.73
CA ILE A 665 -38.95 5.20 11.98
C ILE A 665 -39.19 4.49 10.65
N ILE A 666 -38.48 3.39 10.44
CA ILE A 666 -38.72 2.43 9.36
C ILE A 666 -39.97 1.63 9.72
N THR A 667 -40.96 1.64 8.84
CA THR A 667 -41.94 0.55 8.72
C THR A 667 -42.12 0.22 7.24
N GLU A 668 -41.76 -1.02 6.91
CA GLU A 668 -41.97 -1.87 5.72
C GLU A 668 -42.27 -1.24 4.35
#